data_AF-A0A949ILG1-F1
#
_entry.id   AF-A0A949ILG1-F1
#
_cell.length_a   1.000
_cell.length_b   1.000
_cell.length_c   1.000
_cell.angle_alpha   90.00
_cell.angle_beta   90.00
_cell.angle_gamma   90.00
#
_symmetry.space_group_name_H-M   'P 1'
#
loop_
_entity.id
_entity.type
_entity.pdbx_description
1 polymer ?
#
loop_
_entity_poly.entity_id
_entity_poly.type
_entity_poly.pdbx_seq_one_letter_code
_entity_poly.pdbx_strand_id
1 'polypeptide(L)'
;MTSGQVKTTGPAGATLAQGKVDWYNIAVLLLSTIVLSVIISSYVLCLAWLNLKNNDSDPLERAARLAAQDLLDINVVSANFGNVGIADFENSELGPGGLSAGAAGEVRSYNTIASLLRTSLFLAKHYHLQAMGEQAAADLKDLQGIKDELRRKIVASIQTDGTGAIYEHIKRILSNHVRGGASLQTLAVKLGTSHDRMQITTIPAEAEDAPAFSGSGKLRTLIPLTVPLSNQIIYLHQQARDIAIVAPAQFVPDQKQALPTTLLIEAQFAAPSRQHDASGRVITHKEVCVIAGADYKNQPLTNPPQDGCLALDFPQGRPDRFDSLASILQFKDWQGRGDWLEAVQGAVPGTGHLAPPAVNQLKSMNGSDSLSIALYHWLRGQSRPISPTGLASMLTSRWQIPNTAAAQETNPAPSEPGERGAEELDQQVNSGLLKESGARLFALLYQNKPAEAGQKALYNCFQATANKFPPSTLPLVIDRNGAPNLPGQKGFDRQLAIDLLSGIYNTNLAAQETLATAQLMQSSSMRAYRASKERLFLAQTELDSLTSRLKNESREDARKALSNEIDWRNNRITYEINEQKKQLRAYSLSQAALSNAAAVAGQSFECGSKLFQLTRVGINRLAQLQPINAALAPAAAHAFILGQRFIFTPLTQSLKESDILDDAARAFDATAKTPASSATVNSPWLSRNLKIFGQIKSMTDQADTTLLVEGRSLSDLKAETATSLKATPLVVVFTPDLIAQPASISEAGQGTRSEPLYFKEYPFKGLSVAERQLLYYCQNGYQSASLPSGKVAWSILARDLVASRGLNNNHQRLGLPLAPTNTGWYKRALNWSDSTGGKEALSAVSAQSNQAKQTGGGLAAEWQLRSPVMLLDESESGILKGATLSDPESGQRVPQIPPVGPDLM
;
A
#
# COMPACT_ATOMS: atom_id res chain seq x y z
N MET A 1 49.89 -87.24 4.34
CA MET A 1 50.20 -88.47 3.59
C MET A 1 50.99 -88.07 2.36
N THR A 2 52.32 -88.04 2.49
CA THR A 2 53.24 -89.06 1.90
C THR A 2 53.15 -89.05 0.37
N SER A 3 54.04 -88.34 -0.31
CA SER A 3 55.39 -88.79 -0.71
C SER A 3 55.40 -89.82 -1.83
N GLY A 4 56.34 -89.64 -2.76
CA GLY A 4 56.90 -90.72 -3.57
C GLY A 4 56.65 -90.50 -5.06
N GLN A 5 57.65 -90.05 -5.82
CA GLN A 5 58.73 -90.84 -6.43
C GLN A 5 58.27 -91.60 -7.70
N VAL A 6 58.71 -91.20 -8.90
CA VAL A 6 59.99 -91.50 -9.62
C VAL A 6 59.93 -92.81 -10.43
N LYS A 7 60.15 -92.69 -11.76
CA LYS A 7 61.01 -93.52 -12.67
C LYS A 7 60.60 -93.26 -14.13
N THR A 8 61.37 -92.53 -14.93
CA THR A 8 62.54 -92.89 -15.80
C THR A 8 62.24 -93.66 -17.10
N THR A 9 62.63 -92.98 -18.20
CA THR A 9 63.31 -93.42 -19.45
C THR A 9 62.54 -94.10 -20.60
N GLY A 10 62.24 -93.27 -21.63
CA GLY A 10 62.50 -93.41 -23.09
C GLY A 10 61.93 -94.61 -23.89
N PRO A 11 62.02 -94.65 -25.25
CA PRO A 11 62.48 -93.65 -26.22
C PRO A 11 61.56 -93.45 -27.47
N ALA A 12 61.96 -92.52 -28.36
CA ALA A 12 61.77 -92.43 -29.83
C ALA A 12 60.41 -92.75 -30.52
N GLY A 13 59.99 -91.84 -31.42
CA GLY A 13 59.31 -92.22 -32.67
C GLY A 13 58.00 -91.49 -32.99
N ALA A 14 58.07 -90.63 -34.02
CA ALA A 14 57.04 -90.22 -34.97
C ALA A 14 55.60 -89.91 -34.48
N THR A 15 55.15 -88.68 -34.74
CA THR A 15 54.16 -88.40 -35.81
C THR A 15 53.92 -86.89 -35.93
N LEU A 16 53.92 -86.42 -37.18
CA LEU A 16 53.35 -85.14 -37.58
C LEU A 16 51.86 -85.14 -37.27
N ALA A 17 51.40 -84.17 -36.47
CA ALA A 17 49.99 -83.80 -36.38
C ALA A 17 49.87 -82.27 -36.34
N GLN A 18 49.10 -81.76 -37.29
CA GLN A 18 48.79 -80.35 -37.51
C GLN A 18 48.20 -79.69 -36.26
N GLY A 19 48.91 -78.70 -35.70
CA GLY A 19 48.32 -77.73 -34.79
C GLY A 19 47.94 -76.47 -35.57
N LYS A 20 46.63 -76.26 -35.80
CA LYS A 20 46.11 -74.97 -36.29
C LYS A 20 46.66 -73.86 -35.40
N VAL A 21 47.37 -72.89 -35.99
CA VAL A 21 47.74 -71.65 -35.29
C VAL A 21 46.43 -70.96 -34.92
N ASP A 22 46.18 -70.85 -33.63
CA ASP A 22 44.96 -70.28 -33.09
C ASP A 22 45.05 -68.75 -33.17
N TRP A 23 44.82 -68.24 -34.39
CA TRP A 23 44.89 -66.81 -34.72
C TRP A 23 44.01 -65.96 -33.81
N TYR A 24 42.96 -66.55 -33.23
CA TYR A 24 42.12 -65.90 -32.23
C TYR A 24 42.91 -65.52 -30.97
N ASN A 25 43.71 -66.44 -30.41
CA ASN A 25 44.50 -66.15 -29.21
C ASN A 25 45.62 -65.15 -29.48
N ILE A 26 46.23 -65.19 -30.67
CA ILE A 26 47.23 -64.20 -31.09
C ILE A 26 46.56 -62.83 -31.26
N ALA A 27 45.39 -62.75 -31.90
CA ALA A 27 44.65 -61.51 -32.09
C ALA A 27 44.16 -60.93 -30.77
N VAL A 28 43.66 -61.74 -29.83
CA VAL A 28 43.25 -61.30 -28.49
C VAL A 28 44.46 -60.80 -27.69
N LEU A 29 45.62 -61.45 -27.79
CA LEU A 29 46.83 -61.00 -27.11
C LEU A 29 47.32 -59.67 -27.69
N LEU A 30 47.34 -59.52 -29.02
CA LEU A 30 47.66 -58.26 -29.70
C LEU A 30 46.69 -57.14 -29.31
N LEU A 31 45.38 -57.41 -29.35
CA LEU A 31 44.36 -56.43 -28.97
C LEU A 31 44.49 -56.03 -27.49
N SER A 32 44.75 -56.99 -26.59
CA SER A 32 44.95 -56.71 -25.17
C SER A 32 46.20 -55.87 -24.91
N THR A 33 47.30 -56.12 -25.63
CA THR A 33 48.52 -55.30 -25.51
C THR A 33 48.32 -53.89 -26.06
N ILE A 34 47.57 -53.72 -27.14
CA ILE A 34 47.24 -52.40 -27.68
C ILE A 34 46.35 -51.64 -26.70
N VAL A 35 45.28 -52.28 -26.19
CA VAL A 35 44.39 -51.66 -25.19
C VAL A 35 45.15 -51.29 -23.92
N LEU A 36 46.00 -52.19 -23.41
CA LEU A 36 46.81 -51.91 -22.23
C LEU A 36 47.81 -50.77 -22.48
N SER A 37 48.44 -50.74 -23.65
CA SER A 37 49.35 -49.66 -24.04
C SER A 37 48.62 -48.32 -24.17
N VAL A 38 47.39 -48.30 -24.72
CA VAL A 38 46.56 -47.09 -24.81
C VAL A 38 46.15 -46.64 -23.41
N ILE A 39 45.78 -47.56 -22.51
CA ILE A 39 45.43 -47.23 -21.12
C ILE A 39 46.65 -46.65 -20.39
N ILE A 40 47.82 -47.28 -20.49
CA ILE A 40 49.06 -46.80 -19.86
C ILE A 40 49.47 -45.44 -20.45
N SER A 41 49.44 -45.28 -21.77
CA SER A 41 49.72 -43.98 -22.39
C SER A 41 48.71 -42.93 -21.95
N SER A 42 47.41 -43.24 -21.88
CA SER A 42 46.40 -42.30 -21.40
C SER A 42 46.59 -41.93 -19.93
N TYR A 43 47.02 -42.89 -19.09
CA TYR A 43 47.35 -42.67 -17.68
C TYR A 43 48.59 -41.79 -17.52
N VAL A 44 49.65 -42.04 -18.29
CA VAL A 44 50.87 -41.22 -18.29
C VAL A 44 50.58 -39.83 -18.84
N LEU A 45 49.75 -39.71 -19.88
CA LEU A 45 49.33 -38.41 -20.41
C LEU A 45 48.46 -37.66 -19.41
N CYS A 46 47.57 -38.35 -18.69
CA CYS A 46 46.75 -37.77 -17.64
C CYS A 46 47.60 -37.33 -16.44
N LEU A 47 48.59 -38.13 -16.02
CA LEU A 47 49.56 -37.74 -15.00
C LEU A 47 50.45 -36.59 -15.45
N ALA A 48 50.90 -36.58 -16.70
CA ALA A 48 51.68 -35.49 -17.27
C ALA A 48 50.84 -34.21 -17.35
N TRP A 49 49.56 -34.33 -17.74
CA TRP A 49 48.62 -33.20 -17.80
C TRP A 49 48.27 -32.70 -16.39
N LEU A 50 48.09 -33.58 -15.41
CA LEU A 50 47.89 -33.22 -14.00
C LEU A 50 49.15 -32.59 -13.39
N ASN A 51 50.36 -33.07 -13.73
CA ASN A 51 51.61 -32.46 -13.30
C ASN A 51 51.88 -31.12 -13.98
N LEU A 52 51.57 -30.97 -15.27
CA LEU A 52 51.68 -29.70 -16.01
C LEU A 52 50.69 -28.68 -15.45
N LYS A 53 49.42 -29.08 -15.23
CA LYS A 53 48.38 -28.21 -14.68
C LYS A 53 48.64 -27.79 -13.22
N ASN A 54 49.38 -28.60 -12.46
CA ASN A 54 49.86 -28.24 -11.12
C ASN A 54 51.20 -27.46 -11.11
N ASN A 55 51.94 -27.41 -12.23
CA ASN A 55 53.23 -26.70 -12.32
C ASN A 55 53.10 -25.23 -12.76
N ASP A 56 51.94 -24.80 -13.27
CA ASP A 56 51.79 -23.49 -13.94
C ASP A 56 51.30 -22.33 -13.06
N SER A 57 51.21 -22.49 -11.73
CA SER A 57 51.03 -21.32 -10.84
C SER A 57 52.18 -21.23 -9.86
N ASP A 58 52.99 -20.18 -9.98
CA ASP A 58 54.02 -19.86 -8.99
C ASP A 58 53.32 -19.83 -7.61
N PRO A 59 53.81 -20.54 -6.57
CA PRO A 59 53.20 -20.53 -5.24
C PRO A 59 53.02 -19.11 -4.69
N LEU A 60 53.85 -18.15 -5.13
CA LEU A 60 53.71 -16.74 -4.82
C LEU A 60 52.47 -16.10 -5.46
N GLU A 61 52.16 -16.43 -6.71
CA GLU A 61 50.94 -15.95 -7.38
C GLU A 61 49.68 -16.56 -6.77
N ARG A 62 49.73 -17.83 -6.38
CA ARG A 62 48.61 -18.49 -5.68
C ARG A 62 48.35 -17.86 -4.31
N ALA A 63 49.41 -17.60 -3.55
CA ALA A 63 49.32 -16.89 -2.27
C ALA A 63 48.78 -15.46 -2.45
N ALA A 64 49.22 -14.74 -3.48
CA ALA A 64 48.74 -13.40 -3.79
C ALA A 64 47.25 -13.36 -4.15
N ARG A 65 46.76 -14.31 -4.96
CA ARG A 65 45.33 -14.40 -5.29
C ARG A 65 44.46 -14.70 -4.08
N LEU A 66 44.88 -15.63 -3.21
CA LEU A 66 44.16 -15.93 -1.97
C LEU A 66 44.16 -14.74 -1.00
N ALA A 67 45.29 -14.04 -0.86
CA ALA A 67 45.36 -12.82 -0.06
C ALA A 67 44.44 -11.71 -0.57
N ALA A 68 44.28 -11.58 -1.88
CA ALA A 68 43.31 -10.67 -2.47
C ALA A 68 41.86 -11.08 -2.23
N GLN A 69 41.55 -12.38 -2.18
CA GLN A 69 40.22 -12.87 -1.77
C GLN A 69 39.95 -12.54 -0.30
N ASP A 70 40.90 -12.85 0.60
CA ASP A 70 40.79 -12.53 2.03
C ASP A 70 40.62 -11.03 2.27
N LEU A 71 41.22 -10.18 1.43
CA LEU A 71 41.06 -8.72 1.50
C LEU A 71 39.66 -8.25 1.07
N LEU A 72 38.99 -8.96 0.16
CA LEU A 72 37.61 -8.66 -0.25
C LEU A 72 36.60 -9.05 0.84
N ASP A 73 36.89 -10.08 1.63
CA ASP A 73 36.05 -10.54 2.74
C ASP A 73 35.99 -9.55 3.92
N ILE A 74 36.94 -8.61 4.00
CA ILE A 74 36.96 -7.59 5.05
C ILE A 74 35.79 -6.61 4.84
N ASN A 75 34.89 -6.58 5.82
CA ASN A 75 33.75 -5.67 5.83
C ASN A 75 33.58 -4.94 7.18
N VAL A 76 32.79 -3.86 7.12
CA VAL A 76 32.33 -3.10 8.29
C VAL A 76 30.80 -3.10 8.27
N VAL A 77 30.20 -3.44 9.42
CA VAL A 77 28.75 -3.45 9.59
C VAL A 77 28.30 -2.06 10.03
N SER A 78 27.44 -1.43 9.22
CA SER A 78 26.80 -0.14 9.51
C SER A 78 25.30 -0.32 9.70
N ALA A 79 24.71 0.45 10.63
CA ALA A 79 23.26 0.47 10.85
C ALA A 79 22.47 1.08 9.66
N ASN A 80 23.10 1.96 8.87
CA ASN A 80 22.45 2.64 7.74
C ASN A 80 22.75 1.94 6.41
N PHE A 81 23.96 1.37 6.28
CA PHE A 81 24.43 0.81 5.01
C PHE A 81 24.50 -0.72 4.97
N GLY A 82 24.35 -1.42 6.10
CA GLY A 82 24.59 -2.86 6.19
C GLY A 82 26.08 -3.19 6.08
N ASN A 83 26.41 -4.29 5.41
CA ASN A 83 27.80 -4.72 5.21
C ASN A 83 28.47 -3.88 4.11
N VAL A 84 29.51 -3.12 4.48
CA VAL A 84 30.29 -2.28 3.56
C VAL A 84 31.68 -2.87 3.37
N GLY A 85 32.10 -3.04 2.11
CA GLY A 85 33.40 -3.61 1.73
C GLY A 85 34.05 -2.90 0.54
N ILE A 86 35.05 -3.54 -0.04
CA ILE A 86 35.85 -2.99 -1.15
C ILE A 86 35.16 -3.20 -2.50
N ALA A 87 34.41 -4.28 -2.68
CA ALA A 87 33.68 -4.60 -3.90
C ALA A 87 32.25 -5.08 -3.59
N ASP A 88 31.39 -5.03 -4.60
CA ASP A 88 30.00 -5.49 -4.52
C ASP A 88 29.93 -7.00 -4.81
N PHE A 89 29.48 -7.81 -3.85
CA PHE A 89 29.27 -9.25 -4.02
C PHE A 89 28.23 -9.82 -3.03
N GLU A 90 27.57 -10.92 -3.41
CA GLU A 90 26.64 -11.64 -2.55
C GLU A 90 27.37 -12.82 -1.90
N ASN A 91 27.45 -12.86 -0.57
CA ASN A 91 27.96 -14.03 0.15
C ASN A 91 26.92 -15.16 0.09
N SER A 92 26.84 -15.80 -1.07
CA SER A 92 26.12 -17.04 -1.29
C SER A 92 27.11 -18.19 -1.09
N GLU A 93 26.89 -18.96 -0.04
CA GLU A 93 27.57 -20.21 0.31
C GLU A 93 28.87 -20.12 1.11
N LEU A 94 28.91 -20.91 2.20
CA LEU A 94 30.11 -21.31 2.91
C LEU A 94 31.07 -21.99 1.92
N GLY A 95 32.05 -21.24 1.39
CA GLY A 95 33.23 -21.84 0.78
C GLY A 95 34.10 -22.50 1.85
N PRO A 96 34.60 -23.74 1.65
CA PRO A 96 35.49 -24.40 2.59
C PRO A 96 36.89 -23.76 2.47
N GLY A 97 37.14 -22.67 3.20
CA GLY A 97 38.46 -22.06 3.26
C GLY A 97 38.54 -20.58 3.63
N GLY A 98 37.42 -19.84 3.64
CA GLY A 98 37.40 -18.43 4.06
C GLY A 98 37.51 -18.26 5.58
N LEU A 99 38.32 -17.29 6.03
CA LEU A 99 38.61 -17.03 7.44
C LEU A 99 37.43 -16.38 8.22
N SER A 100 36.30 -16.06 7.59
CA SER A 100 35.15 -15.42 8.25
C SER A 100 33.89 -16.30 8.27
N ALA A 101 33.69 -17.01 9.38
CA ALA A 101 32.53 -17.87 9.61
C ALA A 101 31.27 -17.12 10.11
N GLY A 102 31.04 -15.86 9.72
CA GLY A 102 30.00 -15.06 10.38
C GLY A 102 29.47 -13.87 9.58
N ALA A 103 28.57 -14.16 8.63
CA ALA A 103 27.36 -13.38 8.29
C ALA A 103 27.01 -13.58 6.80
N ALA A 104 26.01 -14.42 6.52
CA ALA A 104 25.40 -14.46 5.20
C ALA A 104 24.73 -13.10 4.91
N GLY A 105 25.19 -12.36 3.89
CA GLY A 105 24.68 -11.03 3.56
C GLY A 105 25.30 -10.44 2.29
N GLU A 106 24.55 -9.58 1.61
CA GLU A 106 25.04 -8.77 0.48
C GLU A 106 26.07 -7.75 1.00
N VAL A 107 27.28 -7.74 0.43
CA VAL A 107 28.32 -6.76 0.73
C VAL A 107 28.29 -5.70 -0.36
N ARG A 108 28.16 -4.43 0.03
CA ARG A 108 28.17 -3.29 -0.89
C ARG A 108 29.50 -2.57 -0.86
N SER A 109 29.98 -2.16 -2.01
CA SER A 109 31.23 -1.42 -2.13
C SER A 109 31.07 0.00 -1.59
N TYR A 110 32.15 0.50 -0.97
CA TYR A 110 32.24 1.90 -0.59
C TYR A 110 31.97 2.85 -1.77
N ASN A 111 32.47 2.51 -2.97
CA ASN A 111 32.29 3.31 -4.18
C ASN A 111 30.80 3.43 -4.58
N THR A 112 30.05 2.33 -4.53
CA THR A 112 28.61 2.33 -4.85
C THR A 112 27.83 3.20 -3.87
N ILE A 113 28.07 3.06 -2.56
CA ILE A 113 27.39 3.87 -1.54
C ILE A 113 27.76 5.35 -1.68
N ALA A 114 29.04 5.67 -1.88
CA ALA A 114 29.51 7.04 -2.09
C ALA A 114 28.86 7.68 -3.32
N SER A 115 28.72 6.92 -4.42
CA SER A 115 28.01 7.37 -5.62
C SER A 115 26.54 7.67 -5.33
N LEU A 116 25.83 6.79 -4.63
CA LEU A 116 24.40 6.97 -4.33
C LEU A 116 24.15 8.17 -3.42
N LEU A 117 25.01 8.40 -2.43
CA LEU A 117 24.94 9.59 -1.58
C LEU A 117 25.22 10.87 -2.36
N ARG A 118 26.21 10.85 -3.26
CA ARG A 118 26.50 11.97 -4.15
C ARG A 118 25.32 12.29 -5.06
N THR A 119 24.73 11.28 -5.71
CA THR A 119 23.53 11.44 -6.54
C THR A 119 22.35 11.98 -5.74
N SER A 120 22.19 11.54 -4.49
CA SER A 120 21.16 12.02 -3.58
C SER A 120 21.35 13.51 -3.23
N LEU A 121 22.58 13.93 -2.94
CA LEU A 121 22.91 15.33 -2.65
C LEU A 121 22.78 16.22 -3.90
N PHE A 122 23.08 15.69 -5.08
CA PHE A 122 22.81 16.35 -6.36
C PHE A 122 21.31 16.62 -6.53
N LEU A 123 20.46 15.60 -6.33
CA LEU A 123 19.01 15.78 -6.37
C LEU A 123 18.50 16.76 -5.33
N ALA A 124 19.00 16.68 -4.10
CA ALA A 124 18.64 17.60 -3.03
C ALA A 124 18.94 19.05 -3.41
N LYS A 125 20.08 19.30 -4.07
CA LYS A 125 20.43 20.62 -4.60
C LYS A 125 19.51 21.05 -5.73
N HIS A 126 19.28 20.16 -6.70
CA HIS A 126 18.53 20.47 -7.92
C HIS A 126 17.04 20.74 -7.65
N TYR A 127 16.43 19.99 -6.73
CA TYR A 127 15.01 20.12 -6.37
C TYR A 127 14.78 20.92 -5.08
N HIS A 128 15.84 21.48 -4.47
CA HIS A 128 15.80 22.21 -3.18
C HIS A 128 15.19 21.40 -2.02
N LEU A 129 15.57 20.13 -1.89
CA LEU A 129 15.05 19.21 -0.87
C LEU A 129 15.93 19.24 0.39
N GLN A 130 15.56 20.10 1.35
CA GLN A 130 16.36 20.32 2.56
C GLN A 130 16.49 19.05 3.42
N ALA A 131 15.37 18.37 3.72
CA ALA A 131 15.37 17.18 4.59
C ALA A 131 16.25 16.05 4.02
N MET A 132 16.14 15.77 2.71
CA MET A 132 17.00 14.83 2.01
C MET A 132 18.47 15.25 2.04
N GLY A 133 18.77 16.53 1.84
CA GLY A 133 20.13 17.06 1.88
C GLY A 133 20.80 16.92 3.25
N GLU A 134 20.08 17.24 4.32
CA GLU A 134 20.56 17.11 5.70
C GLU A 134 20.84 15.65 6.07
N GLN A 135 19.90 14.74 5.78
CA GLN A 135 20.07 13.32 6.05
C GLN A 135 21.21 12.72 5.22
N ALA A 136 21.31 13.05 3.92
CA ALA A 136 22.38 12.54 3.06
C ALA A 136 23.76 13.07 3.47
N ALA A 137 23.85 14.31 3.95
CA ALA A 137 25.10 14.87 4.45
C ALA A 137 25.54 14.24 5.78
N ALA A 138 24.59 13.90 6.66
CA ALA A 138 24.85 13.14 7.89
C ALA A 138 25.38 11.74 7.57
N ASP A 139 24.69 11.00 6.69
CA ASP A 139 25.08 9.67 6.24
C ASP A 139 26.44 9.68 5.49
N LEU A 140 26.77 10.78 4.80
CA LEU A 140 28.09 10.95 4.17
C LEU A 140 29.22 11.07 5.19
N LYS A 141 28.99 11.79 6.30
CA LYS A 141 29.95 11.87 7.40
C LYS A 141 30.18 10.50 8.04
N ASP A 142 29.11 9.72 8.21
CA ASP A 142 29.20 8.35 8.72
C ASP A 142 29.96 7.44 7.76
N LEU A 143 29.77 7.60 6.45
CA LEU A 143 30.52 6.86 5.42
C LEU A 143 32.03 7.14 5.48
N GLN A 144 32.45 8.37 5.80
CA GLN A 144 33.87 8.67 6.02
C GLN A 144 34.43 7.93 7.25
N GLY A 145 33.67 7.87 8.34
CA GLY A 145 34.04 7.06 9.51
C GLY A 145 34.19 5.57 9.18
N ILE A 146 33.28 5.04 8.35
CA ILE A 146 33.34 3.65 7.86
C ILE A 146 34.58 3.43 6.99
N LYS A 147 34.96 4.39 6.13
CA LYS A 147 36.19 4.32 5.33
C LYS A 147 37.42 4.16 6.23
N ASP A 148 37.51 4.99 7.28
CA ASP A 148 38.65 4.98 8.20
C ASP A 148 38.68 3.70 9.04
N GLU A 149 37.52 3.15 9.44
CA GLU A 149 37.43 1.84 10.09
C GLU A 149 37.83 0.69 9.15
N LEU A 150 37.27 0.65 7.93
CA LEU A 150 37.58 -0.38 6.95
C LEU A 150 39.07 -0.40 6.65
N ARG A 151 39.66 0.80 6.49
CA ARG A 151 41.10 0.93 6.31
C ARG A 151 41.90 0.42 7.51
N ARG A 152 41.49 0.77 8.74
CA ARG A 152 42.15 0.25 9.95
C ARG A 152 42.13 -1.28 9.98
N LYS A 153 41.01 -1.91 9.61
CA LYS A 153 40.88 -3.38 9.51
C LYS A 153 41.79 -3.97 8.43
N ILE A 154 41.84 -3.36 7.24
CA ILE A 154 42.73 -3.80 6.15
C ILE A 154 44.19 -3.72 6.59
N VAL A 155 44.62 -2.60 7.16
CA VAL A 155 46.00 -2.42 7.63
C VAL A 155 46.32 -3.42 8.76
N ALA A 156 45.43 -3.60 9.73
CA ALA A 156 45.61 -4.56 10.82
C ALA A 156 45.75 -6.01 10.32
N SER A 157 45.02 -6.38 9.27
CA SER A 157 45.06 -7.74 8.69
C SER A 157 46.42 -8.11 8.05
N ILE A 158 47.26 -7.10 7.74
CA ILE A 158 48.52 -7.23 7.00
C ILE A 158 49.76 -6.92 7.86
N GLN A 159 49.58 -6.51 9.13
CA GLN A 159 50.70 -6.18 10.03
C GLN A 159 51.72 -7.32 10.13
N THR A 160 53.00 -6.93 10.00
CA THR A 160 54.17 -7.83 9.89
C THR A 160 54.66 -8.41 11.21
N ASP A 161 54.10 -7.97 12.35
CA ASP A 161 54.52 -8.39 13.70
C ASP A 161 53.97 -9.77 14.11
N GLY A 162 53.44 -10.55 13.16
CA GLY A 162 52.86 -11.88 13.40
C GLY A 162 51.41 -11.87 13.88
N THR A 163 50.75 -10.71 13.91
CA THR A 163 49.35 -10.53 14.35
C THR A 163 48.35 -10.46 13.19
N GLY A 164 48.79 -10.17 11.96
CA GLY A 164 47.94 -10.04 10.79
C GLY A 164 47.48 -11.38 10.22
N ALA A 165 46.17 -11.60 10.13
CA ALA A 165 45.59 -12.84 9.63
C ALA A 165 46.00 -13.16 8.16
N ILE A 166 46.01 -12.16 7.28
CA ILE A 166 46.40 -12.32 5.87
C ILE A 166 47.90 -12.57 5.75
N TYR A 167 48.71 -11.84 6.54
CA TYR A 167 50.17 -12.02 6.57
C TYR A 167 50.56 -13.45 6.98
N GLU A 168 49.96 -13.98 8.06
CA GLU A 168 50.19 -15.35 8.51
C GLU A 168 49.65 -16.40 7.52
N HIS A 169 48.54 -16.11 6.83
CA HIS A 169 48.03 -16.99 5.77
C HIS A 169 49.01 -17.10 4.60
N ILE A 170 49.55 -15.98 4.11
CA ILE A 170 50.57 -15.94 3.05
C ILE A 170 51.84 -16.67 3.49
N LYS A 171 52.34 -16.39 4.70
CA LYS A 171 53.53 -17.02 5.27
C LYS A 171 53.37 -18.54 5.37
N ARG A 172 52.19 -19.04 5.77
CA ARG A 172 51.87 -20.48 5.80
C ARG A 172 51.87 -21.12 4.42
N ILE A 173 51.26 -20.47 3.42
CA ILE A 173 51.23 -21.00 2.05
C ILE A 173 52.66 -21.06 1.48
N LEU A 174 53.44 -19.99 1.63
CA LEU A 174 54.78 -19.91 1.08
C LEU A 174 55.75 -20.87 1.78
N SER A 175 55.68 -21.01 3.11
CA SER A 175 56.51 -21.96 3.86
C SER A 175 56.21 -23.42 3.52
N ASN A 176 54.96 -23.78 3.26
CA ASN A 176 54.55 -25.14 2.89
C ASN A 176 54.92 -25.53 1.45
N HIS A 177 55.17 -24.57 0.54
CA HIS A 177 55.41 -24.82 -0.88
C HIS A 177 56.87 -24.73 -1.32
N VAL A 178 57.82 -24.49 -0.40
CA VAL A 178 59.24 -24.41 -0.75
C VAL A 178 59.80 -25.80 -1.05
N ARG A 179 60.04 -26.13 -2.34
CA ARG A 179 60.68 -27.39 -2.75
C ARG A 179 62.22 -27.25 -2.77
N GLY A 180 62.95 -28.28 -2.36
CA GLY A 180 64.40 -28.41 -2.61
C GLY A 180 65.35 -27.83 -1.55
N GLY A 181 64.93 -27.75 -0.28
CA GLY A 181 65.80 -27.30 0.83
C GLY A 181 66.00 -25.78 0.90
N ALA A 182 65.23 -25.00 0.14
CA ALA A 182 65.20 -23.56 0.28
C ALA A 182 64.36 -23.14 1.50
N SER A 183 64.71 -22.02 2.13
CA SER A 183 63.99 -21.46 3.28
C SER A 183 63.57 -20.01 2.99
N LEU A 184 62.34 -19.65 3.34
CA LEU A 184 61.86 -18.27 3.32
C LEU A 184 62.61 -17.45 4.39
N GLN A 185 63.38 -16.44 3.97
CA GLN A 185 64.15 -15.59 4.89
C GLN A 185 63.39 -14.33 5.27
N THR A 186 62.83 -13.63 4.27
CA THR A 186 62.09 -12.39 4.47
C THR A 186 60.81 -12.41 3.66
N LEU A 187 59.74 -11.87 4.25
CA LEU A 187 58.44 -11.67 3.62
C LEU A 187 57.95 -10.27 3.99
N ALA A 188 57.80 -9.42 2.98
CA ALA A 188 57.17 -8.11 3.11
C ALA A 188 55.88 -8.07 2.28
N VAL A 189 54.79 -7.63 2.92
CA VAL A 189 53.51 -7.40 2.25
C VAL A 189 53.19 -5.91 2.36
N LYS A 190 53.11 -5.23 1.22
CA LYS A 190 52.86 -3.79 1.13
C LYS A 190 51.48 -3.53 0.53
N LEU A 191 50.78 -2.54 1.07
CA LEU A 191 49.48 -2.06 0.62
C LEU A 191 49.63 -0.81 -0.25
N GLY A 192 48.82 -0.72 -1.29
CA GLY A 192 48.86 0.41 -2.21
C GLY A 192 47.76 0.42 -3.25
N THR A 193 48.02 1.14 -4.33
CA THR A 193 47.17 1.28 -5.51
C THR A 193 47.98 1.01 -6.79
N SER A 194 47.32 0.94 -7.95
CA SER A 194 47.95 0.69 -9.24
C SER A 194 48.01 1.96 -10.10
N HIS A 195 49.07 2.16 -10.89
CA HIS A 195 49.29 3.38 -11.68
C HIS A 195 48.37 3.51 -12.92
N ASP A 196 48.18 2.44 -13.71
CA ASP A 196 47.86 2.63 -15.14
C ASP A 196 46.56 1.96 -15.65
N ARG A 197 46.13 0.81 -15.10
CA ARG A 197 45.10 -0.02 -15.76
C ARG A 197 43.64 0.24 -15.40
N MET A 198 43.33 0.89 -14.28
CA MET A 198 41.93 1.06 -13.83
C MET A 198 41.69 2.40 -13.14
N GLN A 199 41.94 3.47 -13.89
CA GLN A 199 41.60 4.82 -13.45
C GLN A 199 40.12 5.17 -13.64
N ILE A 200 39.30 4.31 -14.24
CA ILE A 200 37.91 4.58 -14.60
C ILE A 200 36.98 3.61 -13.89
N THR A 201 36.03 4.12 -13.13
CA THR A 201 35.03 3.34 -12.35
C THR A 201 33.91 2.80 -13.24
N THR A 202 33.02 1.98 -12.67
CA THR A 202 31.73 1.62 -13.27
C THR A 202 30.66 2.72 -13.12
N ILE A 203 30.97 3.78 -12.37
CA ILE A 203 30.02 4.85 -12.02
C ILE A 203 29.96 5.87 -13.17
N PRO A 204 28.77 6.21 -13.69
CA PRO A 204 28.62 7.22 -14.73
C PRO A 204 29.04 8.61 -14.23
N ALA A 205 29.72 9.38 -15.08
CA ALA A 205 30.09 10.77 -14.80
C ALA A 205 28.98 11.75 -15.20
N GLU A 206 28.92 12.90 -14.55
CA GLU A 206 27.95 13.96 -14.84
C GLU A 206 28.43 14.87 -15.97
N ALA A 207 27.49 15.63 -16.58
CA ALA A 207 27.84 16.67 -17.56
C ALA A 207 28.45 17.92 -16.89
N GLU A 208 28.12 18.16 -15.60
CA GLU A 208 28.69 19.24 -14.78
C GLU A 208 30.05 18.87 -14.18
N ASP A 209 30.46 17.59 -14.26
CA ASP A 209 31.78 17.16 -13.83
C ASP A 209 32.84 17.70 -14.78
N ALA A 210 33.80 18.46 -14.24
CA ALA A 210 34.93 18.91 -15.03
C ALA A 210 35.61 17.71 -15.71
N PRO A 211 36.16 17.87 -16.93
CA PRO A 211 36.81 16.79 -17.68
C PRO A 211 38.01 16.16 -16.95
N ALA A 212 38.50 16.80 -15.88
CA ALA A 212 39.49 16.26 -14.96
C ALA A 212 38.98 15.08 -14.11
N PHE A 213 37.68 15.02 -13.82
CA PHE A 213 37.04 14.00 -12.96
C PHE A 213 36.40 12.86 -13.76
N SER A 214 36.19 13.08 -15.06
CA SER A 214 35.52 12.15 -15.97
C SER A 214 36.48 11.59 -17.03
N GLY A 215 36.23 10.34 -17.45
CA GLY A 215 36.93 9.69 -18.55
C GLY A 215 36.01 8.68 -19.19
N SER A 216 35.80 8.75 -20.51
CA SER A 216 34.87 7.87 -21.24
C SER A 216 33.42 7.85 -20.65
N GLY A 217 32.93 8.99 -20.16
CA GLY A 217 31.59 9.10 -19.55
C GLY A 217 31.46 8.48 -18.15
N LYS A 218 32.58 8.17 -17.48
CA LYS A 218 32.63 7.52 -16.15
C LYS A 218 33.56 8.27 -15.21
N LEU A 219 33.36 8.13 -13.90
CA LEU A 219 34.18 8.81 -12.89
C LEU A 219 35.56 8.17 -12.78
N ARG A 220 36.57 9.01 -12.57
CA ARG A 220 37.94 8.55 -12.33
C ARG A 220 38.18 8.19 -10.86
N THR A 221 38.99 7.16 -10.61
CA THR A 221 39.42 6.73 -9.27
C THR A 221 40.59 7.58 -8.77
N LEU A 222 40.77 7.68 -7.45
CA LEU A 222 41.89 8.36 -6.78
C LEU A 222 41.98 9.88 -7.01
N ILE A 223 41.01 10.47 -7.70
CA ILE A 223 40.90 11.92 -7.89
C ILE A 223 39.90 12.48 -6.86
N PRO A 224 40.17 13.65 -6.24
CA PRO A 224 39.23 14.27 -5.32
C PRO A 224 37.94 14.66 -6.05
N LEU A 225 36.81 14.08 -5.63
CA LEU A 225 35.48 14.43 -6.11
C LEU A 225 34.81 15.38 -5.14
N THR A 226 34.32 16.50 -5.66
CA THR A 226 33.51 17.45 -4.91
C THR A 226 32.08 16.92 -4.76
N VAL A 227 31.51 17.13 -3.58
CA VAL A 227 30.15 16.69 -3.28
C VAL A 227 29.22 17.91 -3.23
N PRO A 228 28.09 17.92 -3.96
CA PRO A 228 27.11 19.01 -3.86
C PRO A 228 26.62 19.20 -2.42
N LEU A 229 26.38 20.46 -2.00
CA LEU A 229 25.88 20.83 -0.67
C LEU A 229 26.74 20.41 0.53
N SER A 230 27.95 19.88 0.29
CA SER A 230 28.89 19.46 1.32
C SER A 230 30.29 20.00 1.04
N ASN A 231 31.01 20.38 2.09
CA ASN A 231 32.42 20.78 1.97
C ASN A 231 33.37 19.57 1.93
N GLN A 232 32.83 18.35 1.93
CA GLN A 232 33.60 17.12 1.95
C GLN A 232 34.06 16.72 0.55
N ILE A 233 35.25 16.12 0.50
CA ILE A 233 35.85 15.56 -0.71
C ILE A 233 35.85 14.03 -0.59
N ILE A 234 35.38 13.34 -1.62
CA ILE A 234 35.38 11.88 -1.70
C ILE A 234 36.51 11.42 -2.64
N TYR A 235 37.20 10.36 -2.25
CA TYR A 235 38.14 9.64 -3.12
C TYR A 235 37.56 8.26 -3.42
N LEU A 236 37.25 7.98 -4.68
CA LEU A 236 36.84 6.63 -5.11
C LEU A 236 38.09 5.75 -5.21
N HIS A 237 38.02 4.54 -4.67
CA HIS A 237 39.12 3.58 -4.75
C HIS A 237 39.08 2.77 -6.05
N GLN A 238 40.19 2.13 -6.39
CA GLN A 238 40.28 1.28 -7.58
C GLN A 238 39.56 -0.04 -7.33
N GLN A 239 38.55 -0.34 -8.14
CA GLN A 239 37.77 -1.57 -8.04
C GLN A 239 37.98 -2.41 -9.31
N ALA A 240 38.66 -3.54 -9.17
CA ALA A 240 38.88 -4.46 -10.27
C ALA A 240 37.67 -5.37 -10.52
N ARG A 241 37.46 -5.73 -11.79
CA ARG A 241 36.42 -6.67 -12.22
C ARG A 241 36.77 -8.14 -12.00
N ASP A 242 38.05 -8.46 -11.80
CA ASP A 242 38.58 -9.79 -11.53
C ASP A 242 39.89 -9.55 -10.74
N ILE A 243 40.31 -10.53 -9.93
CA ILE A 243 41.64 -10.49 -9.31
C ILE A 243 42.69 -10.60 -10.42
N ALA A 244 43.53 -9.57 -10.55
CA ALA A 244 44.50 -9.49 -11.64
C ALA A 244 45.93 -9.35 -11.09
N ILE A 245 46.85 -10.14 -11.66
CA ILE A 245 48.28 -10.01 -11.42
C ILE A 245 48.83 -8.94 -12.36
N VAL A 246 49.60 -8.02 -11.80
CA VAL A 246 50.11 -6.84 -12.50
C VAL A 246 51.63 -6.74 -12.29
N ALA A 247 52.32 -6.05 -13.19
CA ALA A 247 53.75 -5.82 -13.04
C ALA A 247 54.05 -5.03 -11.74
N PRO A 248 55.06 -5.45 -10.93
CA PRO A 248 55.42 -4.75 -9.69
C PRO A 248 55.71 -3.25 -9.87
N ALA A 249 56.25 -2.84 -11.02
CA ALA A 249 56.49 -1.43 -11.35
C ALA A 249 55.23 -0.55 -11.40
N GLN A 250 54.03 -1.15 -11.48
CA GLN A 250 52.76 -0.42 -11.48
C GLN A 250 52.23 -0.16 -10.06
N PHE A 251 52.87 -0.71 -9.03
CA PHE A 251 52.49 -0.51 -7.64
C PHE A 251 52.86 0.90 -7.15
N VAL A 252 51.89 1.56 -6.54
CA VAL A 252 52.05 2.85 -5.88
C VAL A 252 51.76 2.65 -4.38
N PRO A 253 52.69 2.98 -3.47
CA PRO A 253 52.47 2.86 -2.04
C PRO A 253 51.24 3.65 -1.56
N ASP A 254 50.55 3.15 -0.53
CA ASP A 254 49.34 3.78 0.02
C ASP A 254 49.55 5.27 0.40
N GLN A 255 48.86 6.16 -0.33
CA GLN A 255 48.90 7.62 -0.14
C GLN A 255 47.92 8.12 0.93
N LYS A 256 47.23 7.23 1.63
CA LYS A 256 46.29 7.51 2.71
C LYS A 256 44.98 8.20 2.37
N GLN A 257 44.71 8.49 1.10
CA GLN A 257 43.50 9.21 0.69
C GLN A 257 42.32 8.28 0.34
N ALA A 258 42.61 7.15 -0.32
CA ALA A 258 41.66 6.12 -0.72
C ALA A 258 41.93 4.78 -0.01
N LEU A 259 41.02 3.81 -0.16
CA LEU A 259 41.23 2.45 0.32
C LEU A 259 42.30 1.75 -0.53
N PRO A 260 43.28 1.06 0.09
CA PRO A 260 44.27 0.30 -0.65
C PRO A 260 43.64 -0.98 -1.19
N THR A 261 43.74 -1.19 -2.49
CA THR A 261 43.16 -2.36 -3.18
C THR A 261 44.21 -3.21 -3.89
N THR A 262 45.48 -2.82 -3.81
CA THR A 262 46.61 -3.54 -4.41
C THR A 262 47.56 -4.04 -3.32
N LEU A 263 48.01 -5.29 -3.47
CA LEU A 263 48.98 -5.96 -2.62
C LEU A 263 50.27 -6.21 -3.40
N LEU A 264 51.40 -5.79 -2.84
CA LEU A 264 52.73 -6.16 -3.31
C LEU A 264 53.36 -7.12 -2.30
N ILE A 265 53.68 -8.33 -2.74
CA ILE A 265 54.32 -9.37 -1.93
C ILE A 265 55.76 -9.53 -2.41
N GLU A 266 56.71 -9.25 -1.53
CA GLU A 266 58.15 -9.41 -1.74
C GLU A 266 58.64 -10.56 -0.86
N ALA A 267 59.21 -11.59 -1.47
CA ALA A 267 59.70 -12.77 -0.78
C ALA A 267 61.15 -13.08 -1.18
N GLN A 268 62.01 -13.31 -0.18
CA GLN A 268 63.38 -13.80 -0.38
C GLN A 268 63.48 -15.26 0.03
N PHE A 269 63.87 -16.10 -0.91
CA PHE A 269 64.15 -17.51 -0.67
C PHE A 269 65.66 -17.74 -0.73
N ALA A 270 66.21 -18.43 0.27
CA ALA A 270 67.59 -18.88 0.24
C ALA A 270 67.63 -20.36 -0.14
N ALA A 271 68.22 -20.69 -1.28
CA ALA A 271 68.43 -22.05 -1.73
C ALA A 271 69.90 -22.48 -1.57
N PRO A 272 70.17 -23.77 -1.29
CA PRO A 272 71.53 -24.30 -1.35
C PRO A 272 72.04 -24.24 -2.80
N SER A 273 73.25 -23.72 -3.00
CA SER A 273 73.89 -23.68 -4.32
C SER A 273 74.05 -25.10 -4.89
N ARG A 274 73.76 -25.27 -6.18
CA ARG A 274 74.03 -26.52 -6.91
C ARG A 274 75.50 -26.65 -7.36
N GLN A 275 76.30 -25.60 -7.21
CA GLN A 275 77.73 -25.63 -7.49
C GLN A 275 78.52 -25.95 -6.20
N HIS A 276 79.59 -26.72 -6.36
CA HIS A 276 80.38 -27.43 -5.35
C HIS A 276 81.15 -26.53 -4.35
N ASP A 277 80.69 -25.31 -4.05
CA ASP A 277 81.27 -24.41 -3.06
C ASP A 277 80.43 -24.37 -1.77
N ALA A 278 81.01 -24.87 -0.69
CA ALA A 278 80.37 -25.17 0.60
C ALA A 278 79.96 -23.95 1.45
N SER A 279 79.74 -22.76 0.88
CA SER A 279 79.25 -21.59 1.63
C SER A 279 78.34 -20.63 0.86
N GLY A 280 78.04 -20.89 -0.41
CA GLY A 280 77.17 -20.01 -1.21
C GLY A 280 75.68 -20.35 -1.05
N ARG A 281 74.92 -19.54 -0.31
CA ARG A 281 73.45 -19.55 -0.40
C ARG A 281 73.03 -18.68 -1.58
N VAL A 282 72.26 -19.22 -2.52
CA VAL A 282 71.66 -18.41 -3.59
C VAL A 282 70.38 -17.78 -3.05
N ILE A 283 70.38 -16.46 -2.91
CA ILE A 283 69.20 -15.70 -2.49
C ILE A 283 68.43 -15.30 -3.75
N THR A 284 67.23 -15.83 -3.93
CA THR A 284 66.33 -15.45 -5.03
C THR A 284 65.27 -14.49 -4.50
N HIS A 285 65.20 -13.29 -5.08
CA HIS A 285 64.14 -12.33 -4.85
C HIS A 285 62.97 -12.58 -5.79
N LYS A 286 61.76 -12.71 -5.25
CA LYS A 286 60.53 -12.78 -6.05
C LYS A 286 59.55 -11.73 -5.57
N GLU A 287 58.92 -11.06 -6.53
CA GLU A 287 57.92 -10.03 -6.29
C GLU A 287 56.67 -10.32 -7.12
N VAL A 288 55.50 -10.20 -6.51
CA VAL A 288 54.21 -10.28 -7.20
C VAL A 288 53.32 -9.15 -6.72
N CYS A 289 52.71 -8.45 -7.68
CA CYS A 289 51.71 -7.41 -7.42
C CYS A 289 50.34 -7.91 -7.87
N VAL A 290 49.35 -7.80 -7.00
CA VAL A 290 47.97 -8.25 -7.23
C VAL A 290 46.99 -7.15 -6.89
N ILE A 291 46.01 -6.95 -7.77
CA ILE A 291 44.88 -6.06 -7.53
C ILE A 291 43.68 -6.90 -7.10
N ALA A 292 43.05 -6.52 -5.98
CA ALA A 292 41.82 -7.14 -5.51
C ALA A 292 40.63 -6.72 -6.38
N GLY A 293 39.84 -7.70 -6.81
CA GLY A 293 38.64 -7.53 -7.62
C GLY A 293 37.64 -8.64 -7.38
N ALA A 294 36.34 -8.33 -7.48
CA ALA A 294 35.29 -9.35 -7.37
C ALA A 294 35.35 -10.27 -8.60
N ASP A 295 35.48 -11.59 -8.43
CA ASP A 295 35.50 -12.55 -9.54
C ASP A 295 34.08 -12.74 -10.12
N TYR A 296 33.71 -11.94 -11.12
CA TYR A 296 32.39 -12.00 -11.75
C TYR A 296 32.21 -13.19 -12.70
N LYS A 297 33.29 -13.91 -13.06
CA LYS A 297 33.22 -15.01 -14.04
C LYS A 297 32.75 -16.33 -13.44
N ASN A 298 32.97 -16.55 -12.14
CA ASN A 298 32.72 -17.84 -11.49
C ASN A 298 31.45 -17.88 -10.62
N GLN A 299 30.77 -16.75 -10.42
CA GLN A 299 29.47 -16.71 -9.74
C GLN A 299 28.49 -15.90 -10.60
N PRO A 300 27.70 -16.54 -11.48
CA PRO A 300 26.49 -15.88 -11.95
C PRO A 300 25.69 -15.50 -10.70
N LEU A 301 25.34 -14.22 -10.55
CA LEU A 301 24.38 -13.73 -9.55
C LEU A 301 23.09 -14.55 -9.70
N THR A 302 22.99 -15.65 -8.96
CA THR A 302 21.86 -16.58 -9.01
C THR A 302 20.58 -15.91 -8.51
N ASN A 303 20.70 -14.84 -7.73
CA ASN A 303 19.63 -13.91 -7.42
C ASN A 303 20.08 -12.50 -7.83
N PRO A 304 19.29 -11.74 -8.61
CA PRO A 304 19.51 -10.30 -8.71
C PRO A 304 19.36 -9.71 -7.30
N PRO A 305 20.09 -8.63 -6.97
CA PRO A 305 19.94 -7.93 -5.69
C PRO A 305 18.47 -7.62 -5.41
N GLN A 306 18.06 -7.72 -4.12
CA GLN A 306 16.71 -7.39 -3.68
C GLN A 306 16.48 -5.87 -3.70
N ASP A 307 16.51 -5.29 -4.90
CA ASP A 307 16.20 -3.88 -5.09
C ASP A 307 14.68 -3.73 -4.97
N GLY A 308 14.24 -2.91 -4.00
CA GLY A 308 12.82 -2.67 -3.76
C GLY A 308 12.27 -1.55 -4.63
N CYS A 309 10.96 -1.39 -4.67
CA CYS A 309 10.28 -0.32 -5.39
C CYS A 309 9.76 0.79 -4.46
N LEU A 310 9.64 2.00 -5.00
CA LEU A 310 8.95 3.12 -4.37
C LEU A 310 7.53 3.21 -4.94
N ALA A 311 6.51 3.21 -4.08
CA ALA A 311 5.12 3.32 -4.48
C ALA A 311 4.49 4.65 -4.05
N LEU A 312 3.76 5.31 -4.95
CA LEU A 312 2.91 6.46 -4.68
C LEU A 312 1.46 6.05 -4.87
N ASP A 313 0.63 6.17 -3.84
CA ASP A 313 -0.77 5.75 -3.86
C ASP A 313 -1.72 6.94 -3.70
N PHE A 314 -2.71 7.03 -4.60
CA PHE A 314 -3.79 8.01 -4.60
C PHE A 314 -5.13 7.28 -4.59
N PRO A 315 -5.58 6.70 -3.46
CA PRO A 315 -6.75 5.83 -3.44
C PRO A 315 -8.08 6.57 -3.63
N GLN A 316 -8.14 7.87 -3.35
CA GLN A 316 -9.31 8.72 -3.61
C GLN A 316 -9.16 9.55 -4.90
N GLY A 317 -8.14 9.25 -5.70
CA GLY A 317 -7.82 9.98 -6.92
C GLY A 317 -6.70 11.00 -6.75
N ARG A 318 -6.02 11.25 -7.86
CA ARG A 318 -4.87 12.14 -7.95
C ARG A 318 -5.29 13.58 -8.28
N PRO A 319 -4.85 14.60 -7.52
CA PRO A 319 -4.98 15.99 -7.92
C PRO A 319 -4.17 16.31 -9.20
N ASP A 320 -4.71 17.15 -10.08
CA ASP A 320 -4.08 17.52 -11.36
C ASP A 320 -2.71 18.17 -11.19
N ARG A 321 -2.50 18.90 -10.09
CA ARG A 321 -1.21 19.53 -9.74
C ARG A 321 -0.08 18.53 -9.47
N PHE A 322 -0.41 17.28 -9.20
CA PHE A 322 0.55 16.21 -8.88
C PHE A 322 0.73 15.28 -10.07
N ASP A 323 1.25 15.79 -11.18
CA ASP A 323 1.45 15.09 -12.47
C ASP A 323 2.77 14.32 -12.59
N SER A 324 3.70 14.51 -11.67
CA SER A 324 5.02 13.89 -11.67
C SER A 324 5.55 13.82 -10.23
N LEU A 325 6.59 13.03 -10.00
CA LEU A 325 7.22 12.97 -8.68
C LEU A 325 7.89 14.31 -8.35
N ALA A 326 8.48 14.97 -9.34
CA ALA A 326 9.04 16.31 -9.21
C ALA A 326 7.98 17.35 -8.78
N SER A 327 6.77 17.31 -9.33
CA SER A 327 5.74 18.29 -8.96
C SER A 327 5.23 18.14 -7.53
N ILE A 328 5.24 16.93 -6.97
CA ILE A 328 4.94 16.71 -5.54
C ILE A 328 6.09 17.20 -4.65
N LEU A 329 7.33 16.86 -5.00
CA LEU A 329 8.52 17.24 -4.24
C LEU A 329 8.72 18.77 -4.21
N GLN A 330 8.46 19.47 -5.31
CA GLN A 330 8.61 20.93 -5.40
C GLN A 330 7.36 21.70 -4.98
N PHE A 331 6.29 21.01 -4.57
CA PHE A 331 5.07 21.69 -4.17
C PHE A 331 5.31 22.52 -2.90
N LYS A 332 4.99 23.82 -2.94
CA LYS A 332 5.32 24.76 -1.86
C LYS A 332 4.20 24.92 -0.83
N ASP A 333 2.95 24.65 -1.21
CA ASP A 333 1.79 24.93 -0.35
C ASP A 333 1.39 23.71 0.51
N TRP A 334 2.36 22.88 0.92
CA TRP A 334 2.10 21.84 1.91
C TRP A 334 1.65 22.48 3.23
N GLN A 335 0.60 21.92 3.82
CA GLN A 335 0.02 22.34 5.07
C GLN A 335 0.33 21.31 6.16
N GLY A 336 0.22 21.72 7.43
CA GLY A 336 0.44 20.84 8.57
C GLY A 336 1.87 20.29 8.65
N ARG A 337 2.16 19.62 9.77
CA ARG A 337 3.40 18.86 9.96
C ARG A 337 3.07 17.55 10.66
N GLY A 338 3.81 16.50 10.33
CA GLY A 338 3.73 15.20 10.97
C GLY A 338 5.08 14.76 11.49
N ASP A 339 5.09 13.75 12.36
CA ASP A 339 6.30 13.14 12.87
C ASP A 339 6.44 11.73 12.29
N TRP A 340 7.68 11.32 12.01
CA TRP A 340 7.99 9.91 11.81
C TRP A 340 7.91 9.18 13.16
N LEU A 341 7.43 7.95 13.12
CA LEU A 341 7.43 6.99 14.21
C LEU A 341 8.13 5.72 13.73
N GLU A 342 8.79 5.02 14.64
CA GLU A 342 9.50 3.78 14.40
C GLU A 342 8.75 2.61 15.08
N ALA A 343 8.63 1.48 14.39
CA ALA A 343 8.11 0.26 14.99
C ALA A 343 9.15 -0.38 15.93
N VAL A 344 8.81 -0.57 17.19
CA VAL A 344 9.72 -1.11 18.23
C VAL A 344 9.12 -2.38 18.84
N GLN A 345 9.98 -3.31 19.27
CA GLN A 345 9.62 -4.57 19.95
C GLN A 345 8.82 -5.57 19.07
N GLY A 346 8.87 -5.41 17.75
CA GLY A 346 8.29 -6.33 16.78
C GLY A 346 7.53 -5.64 15.66
N ALA A 347 6.77 -6.42 14.89
CA ALA A 347 5.98 -5.91 13.78
C ALA A 347 4.65 -5.27 14.23
N VAL A 348 4.19 -4.29 13.45
CA VAL A 348 2.91 -3.59 13.59
C VAL A 348 2.08 -3.81 12.31
N PRO A 349 0.87 -4.41 12.39
CA PRO A 349 0.23 -4.91 13.59
C PRO A 349 0.90 -6.20 14.09
N GLY A 350 0.94 -6.42 15.39
CA GLY A 350 1.57 -7.62 15.96
C GLY A 350 2.04 -7.42 17.40
N THR A 351 3.25 -7.92 17.70
CA THR A 351 3.87 -7.81 19.03
C THR A 351 4.52 -6.45 19.29
N GLY A 352 4.77 -5.65 18.24
CA GLY A 352 5.41 -4.35 18.36
C GLY A 352 4.44 -3.21 18.67
N HIS A 353 4.97 -2.01 18.84
CA HIS A 353 4.23 -0.74 18.94
C HIS A 353 5.02 0.39 18.25
N LEU A 354 4.40 1.55 18.04
CA LEU A 354 5.09 2.72 17.47
C LEU A 354 5.67 3.62 18.56
N ALA A 355 6.90 4.09 18.35
CA ALA A 355 7.59 5.04 19.22
C ALA A 355 8.31 6.13 18.39
N PRO A 356 8.75 7.24 18.99
CA PRO A 356 9.59 8.21 18.29
C PRO A 356 10.87 7.54 17.76
N PRO A 357 11.34 7.88 16.54
CA PRO A 357 12.50 7.27 15.93
C PRO A 357 13.76 7.59 16.72
N ALA A 358 14.70 6.65 16.73
CA ALA A 358 16.00 6.85 17.38
C ALA A 358 16.80 8.02 16.76
N VAL A 359 16.54 8.35 15.49
CA VAL A 359 17.19 9.45 14.77
C VAL A 359 16.45 10.77 15.01
N ASN A 360 17.08 11.68 15.76
CA ASN A 360 16.49 12.97 16.16
C ASN A 360 16.20 13.95 15.00
N GLN A 361 16.75 13.73 13.80
CA GLN A 361 16.62 14.63 12.65
C GLN A 361 15.27 14.51 11.92
N LEU A 362 14.49 13.46 12.19
CA LEU A 362 13.24 13.15 11.47
C LEU A 362 11.97 13.77 12.09
N LYS A 363 12.11 14.86 12.87
CA LYS A 363 10.99 15.47 13.62
C LYS A 363 10.32 16.58 12.82
N SER A 364 8.99 16.60 12.83
CA SER A 364 8.12 17.66 12.31
C SER A 364 8.37 18.01 10.83
N MET A 365 7.98 17.10 9.94
CA MET A 365 8.13 17.21 8.48
C MET A 365 6.81 17.58 7.80
N ASN A 366 6.90 18.20 6.63
CA ASN A 366 5.75 18.38 5.73
C ASN A 366 5.61 17.20 4.75
N GLY A 367 4.61 17.28 3.86
CA GLY A 367 4.38 16.26 2.83
C GLY A 367 5.55 15.99 1.89
N SER A 368 6.17 17.03 1.35
CA SER A 368 7.35 16.89 0.48
C SER A 368 8.55 16.33 1.23
N ASP A 369 8.82 16.83 2.43
CA ASP A 369 9.96 16.39 3.26
C ASP A 369 9.84 14.88 3.54
N SER A 370 8.65 14.40 3.92
CA SER A 370 8.41 12.97 4.15
C SER A 370 8.66 12.12 2.90
N LEU A 371 8.21 12.59 1.73
CA LEU A 371 8.45 11.89 0.45
C LEU A 371 9.93 11.93 0.06
N SER A 372 10.62 13.05 0.31
CA SER A 372 12.04 13.21 0.02
C SER A 372 12.91 12.26 0.85
N ILE A 373 12.56 12.01 2.12
CA ILE A 373 13.23 11.03 2.98
C ILE A 373 12.97 9.61 2.50
N ALA A 374 11.71 9.27 2.16
CA ALA A 374 11.37 7.96 1.61
C ALA A 374 12.11 7.69 0.28
N LEU A 375 12.18 8.69 -0.61
CA LEU A 375 12.94 8.63 -1.85
C LEU A 375 14.44 8.43 -1.57
N TYR A 376 14.99 9.16 -0.60
CA TYR A 376 16.38 9.04 -0.19
C TYR A 376 16.73 7.64 0.32
N HIS A 377 15.95 7.08 1.24
CA HIS A 377 16.23 5.74 1.77
C HIS A 377 16.06 4.65 0.71
N TRP A 378 15.11 4.81 -0.22
CA TRP A 378 15.00 3.94 -1.39
C TRP A 378 16.24 4.01 -2.29
N LEU A 379 16.74 5.21 -2.61
CA LEU A 379 17.95 5.40 -3.42
C LEU A 379 19.20 4.85 -2.71
N ARG A 380 19.33 5.13 -1.40
CA ARG A 380 20.40 4.58 -0.54
C ARG A 380 20.36 3.06 -0.50
N GLY A 381 19.19 2.44 -0.68
CA GLY A 381 19.00 1.00 -0.66
C GLY A 381 19.39 0.27 -1.95
N GLN A 382 19.72 1.00 -3.03
CA GLN A 382 20.03 0.36 -4.31
C GLN A 382 21.39 -0.35 -4.26
N SER A 383 21.49 -1.45 -5.01
CA SER A 383 22.70 -2.27 -5.15
C SER A 383 23.66 -1.77 -6.23
N ARG A 384 23.22 -0.86 -7.10
CA ARG A 384 23.98 -0.37 -8.25
C ARG A 384 24.07 1.16 -8.27
N PRO A 385 25.17 1.73 -8.78
CA PRO A 385 25.26 3.16 -9.04
C PRO A 385 24.17 3.64 -9.99
N ILE A 386 23.63 4.83 -9.72
CA ILE A 386 22.53 5.44 -10.49
C ILE A 386 23.07 6.67 -11.24
N SER A 387 22.65 6.81 -12.51
CA SER A 387 22.87 8.06 -13.24
C SER A 387 21.93 9.18 -12.74
N PRO A 388 22.46 10.33 -12.30
CA PRO A 388 21.63 11.47 -11.87
C PRO A 388 20.70 12.00 -12.97
N THR A 389 21.14 11.99 -14.24
CA THR A 389 20.35 12.49 -15.37
C THR A 389 19.17 11.56 -15.70
N GLY A 390 19.40 10.25 -15.66
CA GLY A 390 18.35 9.25 -15.80
C GLY A 390 17.31 9.40 -14.69
N LEU A 391 17.77 9.56 -13.45
CA LEU A 391 16.91 9.77 -12.30
C LEU A 391 16.10 11.08 -12.39
N ALA A 392 16.72 12.21 -12.76
CA ALA A 392 16.01 13.48 -12.96
C ALA A 392 14.95 13.37 -14.07
N SER A 393 15.24 12.64 -15.16
CA SER A 393 14.27 12.40 -16.23
C SER A 393 13.08 11.55 -15.76
N MET A 394 13.32 10.57 -14.89
CA MET A 394 12.27 9.77 -14.26
C MET A 394 11.41 10.62 -13.33
N LEU A 395 12.02 11.48 -12.51
CA LEU A 395 11.30 12.36 -11.57
C LEU A 395 10.39 13.37 -12.28
N THR A 396 10.80 13.86 -13.45
CA THR A 396 10.06 14.84 -14.27
C THR A 396 9.09 14.21 -15.27
N SER A 397 9.09 12.88 -15.39
CA SER A 397 8.16 12.18 -16.28
C SER A 397 6.71 12.42 -15.84
N ARG A 398 5.87 12.84 -16.79
CA ARG A 398 4.44 13.05 -16.54
C ARG A 398 3.70 11.73 -16.52
N TRP A 399 2.88 11.54 -15.50
CA TRP A 399 2.06 10.35 -15.34
C TRP A 399 0.85 10.38 -16.26
N GLN A 400 0.72 9.35 -17.10
CA GLN A 400 -0.41 9.24 -18.01
C GLN A 400 -1.68 8.81 -17.25
N ILE A 401 -2.81 9.48 -17.55
CA ILE A 401 -4.12 9.07 -17.02
C ILE A 401 -4.54 7.83 -17.81
N PRO A 402 -4.83 6.68 -17.18
CA PRO A 402 -5.33 5.51 -17.91
C PRO A 402 -6.62 5.90 -18.64
N ASN A 403 -6.61 5.91 -19.98
CA ASN A 403 -7.79 6.20 -20.78
C ASN A 403 -8.88 5.18 -20.43
N THR A 404 -9.96 5.64 -19.79
CA THR A 404 -11.17 4.85 -19.49
C THR A 404 -12.08 4.65 -20.70
N ALA A 405 -11.55 4.74 -21.92
CA ALA A 405 -12.34 4.63 -23.15
C ALA A 405 -12.65 3.17 -23.55
N ALA A 406 -12.00 2.16 -22.95
CA ALA A 406 -12.13 0.76 -23.36
C ALA A 406 -13.08 -0.10 -22.50
N ALA A 407 -13.79 0.47 -21.52
CA ALA A 407 -14.74 -0.29 -20.69
C ALA A 407 -16.19 -0.26 -21.23
N GLN A 408 -16.38 0.15 -22.49
CA GLN A 408 -17.70 0.33 -23.10
C GLN A 408 -17.93 -0.60 -24.31
N GLU A 409 -17.37 -1.81 -24.30
CA GLU A 409 -17.72 -2.85 -25.28
C GLU A 409 -17.75 -4.23 -24.62
N THR A 410 -18.71 -4.45 -23.73
CA THR A 410 -19.22 -5.80 -23.49
C THR A 410 -20.74 -5.74 -23.49
N ASN A 411 -21.33 -6.17 -24.60
CA ASN A 411 -22.75 -6.49 -24.73
C ASN A 411 -23.23 -7.30 -23.53
N PRO A 412 -24.28 -6.89 -22.80
CA PRO A 412 -25.04 -7.83 -22.01
C PRO A 412 -26.14 -8.42 -22.90
N ALA A 413 -26.06 -9.73 -23.16
CA ALA A 413 -27.21 -10.50 -23.60
C ALA A 413 -28.34 -10.39 -22.55
N PRO A 414 -29.62 -10.44 -22.96
CA PRO A 414 -30.74 -10.26 -22.04
C PRO A 414 -30.88 -11.53 -21.19
N SER A 415 -30.52 -11.43 -19.92
CA SER A 415 -30.84 -12.42 -18.89
C SER A 415 -31.59 -11.72 -17.77
N GLU A 416 -32.59 -12.41 -17.24
CA GLU A 416 -33.76 -11.90 -16.51
C GLU A 416 -33.49 -10.99 -15.28
N PRO A 417 -34.48 -10.16 -14.88
CA PRO A 417 -34.31 -9.13 -13.88
C PRO A 417 -34.58 -9.65 -12.47
N GLY A 418 -33.55 -10.16 -11.82
CA GLY A 418 -33.55 -10.44 -10.38
C GLY A 418 -32.12 -10.63 -9.91
N GLU A 419 -31.70 -9.92 -8.86
CA GLU A 419 -30.48 -10.19 -8.09
C GLU A 419 -29.10 -9.70 -8.61
N ARG A 420 -28.99 -8.86 -9.65
CA ARG A 420 -27.69 -8.16 -9.95
C ARG A 420 -27.42 -6.89 -9.12
N GLY A 421 -28.30 -6.54 -8.19
CA GLY A 421 -28.31 -5.23 -7.53
C GLY A 421 -27.17 -4.94 -6.55
N ALA A 422 -26.36 -5.93 -6.16
CA ALA A 422 -25.30 -5.74 -5.16
C ALA A 422 -23.89 -5.58 -5.76
N GLU A 423 -23.56 -6.26 -6.86
CA GLU A 423 -22.20 -6.24 -7.44
C GLU A 423 -21.92 -5.01 -8.33
N GLU A 424 -22.93 -4.44 -8.98
CA GLU A 424 -22.77 -3.19 -9.75
C GLU A 424 -22.65 -1.94 -8.85
N LEU A 425 -23.07 -2.07 -7.59
CA LEU A 425 -23.04 -0.95 -6.64
C LEU A 425 -21.62 -0.65 -6.14
N ASP A 426 -20.57 -1.34 -6.57
CA ASP A 426 -19.21 -1.22 -6.00
C ASP A 426 -18.20 -0.35 -6.79
N GLN A 427 -18.47 0.08 -8.04
CA GLN A 427 -17.39 0.62 -8.90
C GLN A 427 -17.19 2.16 -9.12
N GLN A 428 -17.79 3.10 -8.37
CA GLN A 428 -18.13 4.40 -8.98
C GLN A 428 -18.04 5.70 -8.16
N VAL A 429 -17.59 5.74 -6.90
CA VAL A 429 -17.46 7.04 -6.19
C VAL A 429 -16.11 7.17 -5.48
N ASN A 430 -15.33 8.16 -5.89
CA ASN A 430 -14.18 8.65 -5.14
C ASN A 430 -14.72 9.52 -4.01
N SER A 431 -15.05 8.92 -2.87
CA SER A 431 -15.74 9.61 -1.79
C SER A 431 -14.79 10.22 -0.77
N GLY A 432 -14.92 11.53 -0.52
CA GLY A 432 -14.43 12.20 0.68
C GLY A 432 -15.47 12.23 1.80
N LEU A 433 -15.06 12.65 3.00
CA LEU A 433 -15.95 12.88 4.14
C LEU A 433 -16.17 14.38 4.36
N LEU A 434 -17.34 14.74 4.89
CA LEU A 434 -17.60 16.09 5.41
C LEU A 434 -16.81 16.41 6.69
N LYS A 435 -16.23 15.40 7.36
CA LYS A 435 -15.31 15.55 8.49
C LYS A 435 -14.58 14.23 8.72
N GLU A 436 -13.34 14.28 9.19
CA GLU A 436 -12.59 13.07 9.49
C GLU A 436 -13.22 12.29 10.64
N SER A 437 -13.28 10.96 10.52
CA SER A 437 -13.72 10.06 11.59
C SER A 437 -12.72 9.96 12.76
N GLY A 438 -11.58 10.66 12.67
CA GLY A 438 -10.48 10.59 13.65
C GLY A 438 -9.83 9.21 13.74
N ALA A 439 -10.24 8.22 12.95
CA ALA A 439 -9.82 6.84 13.11
C ALA A 439 -8.31 6.63 12.90
N ARG A 440 -7.64 7.46 12.07
CA ARG A 440 -6.19 7.39 11.83
C ARG A 440 -5.38 8.08 12.91
N LEU A 441 -5.83 9.25 13.35
CA LEU A 441 -5.28 9.93 14.51
C LEU A 441 -5.43 9.04 15.76
N PHE A 442 -6.61 8.47 15.96
CA PHE A 442 -6.87 7.46 16.99
C PHE A 442 -5.95 6.25 16.80
N ALA A 443 -5.84 5.73 15.58
CA ALA A 443 -4.94 4.62 15.30
C ALA A 443 -3.52 4.95 15.73
N LEU A 444 -3.00 6.15 15.49
CA LEU A 444 -1.63 6.55 15.83
C LEU A 444 -1.44 6.84 17.32
N LEU A 445 -2.42 7.47 17.97
CA LEU A 445 -2.39 7.81 19.39
C LEU A 445 -2.55 6.59 20.32
N TYR A 446 -3.21 5.53 19.85
CA TYR A 446 -3.58 4.35 20.65
C TYR A 446 -2.94 3.05 20.11
N GLN A 447 -1.61 3.03 19.87
CA GLN A 447 -0.84 1.82 19.47
C GLN A 447 0.05 1.24 20.57
N ASN A 448 -0.09 1.71 21.80
CA ASN A 448 0.91 1.47 22.84
C ASN A 448 1.01 0.00 23.28
N LYS A 449 0.05 -0.87 22.91
CA LYS A 449 0.11 -2.31 23.24
C LYS A 449 -0.09 -3.23 22.03
N PRO A 450 0.48 -4.45 22.08
CA PRO A 450 0.35 -5.46 21.02
C PRO A 450 -1.08 -5.75 20.61
N ALA A 451 -1.32 -5.84 19.30
CA ALA A 451 -2.59 -6.24 18.68
C ALA A 451 -3.83 -5.38 19.04
N GLU A 452 -3.64 -4.16 19.55
CA GLU A 452 -4.72 -3.22 19.86
C GLU A 452 -5.51 -2.77 18.62
N ALA A 453 -6.72 -2.25 18.84
CA ALA A 453 -7.59 -1.73 17.79
C ALA A 453 -6.90 -0.65 16.94
N GLY A 454 -6.02 0.17 17.53
CA GLY A 454 -5.24 1.18 16.82
C GLY A 454 -4.28 0.59 15.79
N GLN A 455 -3.57 -0.50 16.12
CA GLN A 455 -2.67 -1.18 15.19
C GLN A 455 -3.43 -1.80 14.00
N LYS A 456 -4.59 -2.41 14.28
CA LYS A 456 -5.47 -2.97 13.23
C LYS A 456 -6.03 -1.87 12.33
N ALA A 457 -6.41 -0.73 12.90
CA ALA A 457 -6.88 0.43 12.15
C ALA A 457 -5.79 1.00 11.22
N LEU A 458 -4.55 1.10 11.71
CA LEU A 458 -3.40 1.51 10.89
C LEU A 458 -3.11 0.53 9.76
N TYR A 459 -3.08 -0.76 10.06
CA TYR A 459 -2.89 -1.82 9.06
C TYR A 459 -3.94 -1.75 7.94
N ASN A 460 -5.21 -1.57 8.32
CA ASN A 460 -6.32 -1.41 7.37
C ASN A 460 -6.17 -0.17 6.50
N CYS A 461 -5.46 0.87 6.95
CA CYS A 461 -5.22 2.05 6.13
C CYS A 461 -4.40 1.70 4.88
N PHE A 462 -3.37 0.86 4.98
CA PHE A 462 -2.54 0.49 3.82
C PHE A 462 -3.17 -0.60 2.94
N GLN A 463 -4.34 -1.17 3.27
CA GLN A 463 -4.94 -2.25 2.48
C GLN A 463 -5.64 -1.79 1.19
N ALA A 464 -5.75 -0.48 0.96
CA ALA A 464 -6.46 0.09 -0.20
C ALA A 464 -7.82 -0.58 -0.47
N THR A 465 -8.50 -1.02 0.58
CA THR A 465 -9.92 -1.31 0.52
C THR A 465 -10.62 0.02 0.36
N ALA A 466 -11.65 0.10 -0.50
CA ALA A 466 -12.63 1.19 -0.42
C ALA A 466 -12.90 1.40 1.06
N ASN A 467 -12.57 2.58 1.60
CA ASN A 467 -12.85 2.89 2.99
C ASN A 467 -14.30 2.47 3.18
N LYS A 468 -14.55 1.46 4.03
CA LYS A 468 -15.92 1.10 4.42
C LYS A 468 -16.37 2.26 5.30
N PHE A 469 -16.69 3.36 4.65
CA PHE A 469 -17.32 4.48 5.28
C PHE A 469 -18.59 3.94 5.92
N PRO A 470 -18.95 4.42 7.12
CA PRO A 470 -20.23 4.07 7.70
C PRO A 470 -21.33 4.27 6.65
N PRO A 471 -22.28 3.34 6.53
CA PRO A 471 -23.29 3.43 5.48
C PRO A 471 -24.17 4.69 5.63
N SER A 472 -24.13 5.35 6.80
CA SER A 472 -24.77 6.64 7.11
C SER A 472 -23.99 7.89 6.66
N THR A 473 -22.89 7.75 5.93
CA THR A 473 -22.11 8.89 5.39
C THR A 473 -22.72 9.43 4.10
N LEU A 474 -22.57 10.73 3.85
CA LEU A 474 -22.81 11.30 2.53
C LEU A 474 -21.55 11.11 1.66
N PRO A 475 -21.62 10.52 0.46
CA PRO A 475 -20.48 10.44 -0.44
C PRO A 475 -20.17 11.82 -1.02
N LEU A 476 -18.91 12.27 -0.99
CA LEU A 476 -18.47 13.47 -1.72
C LEU A 476 -17.59 13.08 -2.89
N VAL A 477 -17.97 13.36 -4.13
CA VAL A 477 -17.11 13.14 -5.30
C VAL A 477 -16.04 14.21 -5.33
N ILE A 478 -14.79 13.81 -5.52
CA ILE A 478 -13.70 14.77 -5.69
C ILE A 478 -13.25 14.80 -7.14
N ASP A 479 -13.25 16.01 -7.68
CA ASP A 479 -12.78 16.25 -9.03
C ASP A 479 -11.24 16.24 -9.10
N ARG A 480 -10.72 16.33 -10.31
CA ARG A 480 -9.26 16.36 -10.51
C ARG A 480 -8.59 17.63 -9.98
N ASN A 481 -9.35 18.71 -9.81
CA ASN A 481 -8.86 19.95 -9.19
C ASN A 481 -8.80 19.87 -7.66
N GLY A 482 -9.33 18.79 -7.07
CA GLY A 482 -9.44 18.61 -5.62
C GLY A 482 -10.66 19.32 -5.02
N ALA A 483 -11.67 19.67 -5.82
CA ALA A 483 -12.92 20.28 -5.39
C ALA A 483 -13.95 19.21 -4.99
N PRO A 484 -14.70 19.41 -3.89
CA PRO A 484 -15.77 18.51 -3.50
C PRO A 484 -17.02 18.80 -4.32
N ASN A 485 -17.70 17.73 -4.76
CA ASN A 485 -18.97 17.74 -5.46
C ASN A 485 -19.92 16.73 -4.81
N LEU A 486 -21.22 17.02 -4.84
CA LEU A 486 -22.20 16.00 -4.49
C LEU A 486 -22.32 14.97 -5.63
N PRO A 487 -22.67 13.71 -5.34
CA PRO A 487 -22.87 12.72 -6.38
C PRO A 487 -23.93 13.20 -7.38
N GLY A 488 -23.65 13.07 -8.67
CA GLY A 488 -24.55 13.51 -9.76
C GLY A 488 -24.66 15.02 -9.94
N GLN A 489 -23.94 15.82 -9.15
CA GLN A 489 -23.96 17.29 -9.23
C GLN A 489 -22.65 17.83 -9.82
N LYS A 490 -22.72 19.02 -10.42
CA LYS A 490 -21.55 19.73 -10.98
C LYS A 490 -20.71 20.45 -9.92
N GLY A 491 -21.27 20.61 -8.72
CA GLY A 491 -20.71 21.36 -7.60
C GLY A 491 -21.12 20.73 -6.28
N PHE A 492 -20.50 21.16 -5.17
CA PHE A 492 -21.07 20.93 -3.85
C PHE A 492 -22.16 21.97 -3.56
N ASP A 493 -23.41 21.51 -3.50
CA ASP A 493 -24.55 22.32 -3.07
C ASP A 493 -24.75 22.16 -1.56
N ARG A 494 -24.32 23.18 -0.82
CA ARG A 494 -24.43 23.26 0.64
C ARG A 494 -25.86 23.13 1.13
N GLN A 495 -26.78 23.88 0.52
CA GLN A 495 -28.17 23.93 0.97
C GLN A 495 -28.86 22.59 0.72
N LEU A 496 -28.56 21.93 -0.41
CA LEU A 496 -29.07 20.60 -0.71
C LEU A 496 -28.66 19.55 0.32
N ALA A 497 -27.37 19.54 0.72
CA ALA A 497 -26.88 18.60 1.71
C ALA A 497 -27.50 18.84 3.10
N ILE A 498 -27.58 20.11 3.54
CA ILE A 498 -28.19 20.47 4.83
C ILE A 498 -29.68 20.13 4.84
N ASP A 499 -30.42 20.47 3.77
CA ASP A 499 -31.86 20.21 3.70
C ASP A 499 -32.17 18.71 3.71
N LEU A 500 -31.38 17.90 3.00
CA LEU A 500 -31.54 16.44 3.00
C LEU A 500 -31.29 15.86 4.40
N LEU A 501 -30.16 16.21 5.03
CA LEU A 501 -29.79 15.67 6.33
C LEU A 501 -30.78 16.12 7.42
N SER A 502 -31.12 17.40 7.44
CA SER A 502 -32.13 17.96 8.36
C SER A 502 -33.50 17.35 8.09
N GLY A 503 -33.86 17.10 6.83
CA GLY A 503 -35.09 16.43 6.44
C GLY A 503 -35.19 15.02 7.01
N ILE A 504 -34.13 14.21 6.90
CA ILE A 504 -34.09 12.85 7.48
C ILE A 504 -34.20 12.90 9.01
N TYR A 505 -33.42 13.77 9.66
CA TYR A 505 -33.41 13.92 11.11
C TYR A 505 -34.77 14.38 11.66
N ASN A 506 -35.31 15.48 11.12
CA ASN A 506 -36.58 16.04 11.56
C ASN A 506 -37.75 15.10 11.27
N THR A 507 -37.68 14.29 10.21
CA THR A 507 -38.72 13.29 9.94
C THR A 507 -38.70 12.15 10.97
N ASN A 508 -37.50 11.71 11.40
CA ASN A 508 -37.40 10.73 12.49
C ASN A 508 -37.93 11.33 13.80
N LEU A 509 -37.54 12.56 14.14
CA LEU A 509 -38.02 13.26 15.32
C LEU A 509 -39.55 13.41 15.32
N ALA A 510 -40.12 13.88 14.21
CA ALA A 510 -41.56 14.04 14.05
C ALA A 510 -42.30 12.69 14.13
N ALA A 511 -41.71 11.61 13.63
CA ALA A 511 -42.26 10.26 13.77
C ALA A 511 -42.27 9.79 15.24
N GLN A 512 -41.19 10.03 15.99
CA GLN A 512 -41.13 9.69 17.41
C GLN A 512 -42.13 10.49 18.26
N GLU A 513 -42.22 11.80 18.02
CA GLU A 513 -43.24 12.65 18.66
C GLU A 513 -44.65 12.18 18.33
N THR A 514 -44.92 11.87 17.06
CA THR A 514 -46.23 11.35 16.62
C THR A 514 -46.54 10.01 17.26
N LEU A 515 -45.55 9.14 17.42
CA LEU A 515 -45.70 7.85 18.10
C LEU A 515 -46.12 8.07 19.57
N ALA A 516 -45.48 9.01 20.27
CA ALA A 516 -45.84 9.37 21.64
C ALA A 516 -47.25 9.96 21.73
N THR A 517 -47.59 10.93 20.88
CA THR A 517 -48.93 11.55 20.83
C THR A 517 -50.01 10.51 20.51
N ALA A 518 -49.77 9.64 19.53
CA ALA A 518 -50.72 8.60 19.15
C ALA A 518 -50.94 7.56 20.26
N GLN A 519 -49.90 7.17 21.00
CA GLN A 519 -50.04 6.29 22.17
C GLN A 519 -50.85 6.96 23.28
N LEU A 520 -50.57 8.23 23.57
CA LEU A 520 -51.31 8.99 24.58
C LEU A 520 -52.79 9.06 24.20
N MET A 521 -53.09 9.43 22.95
CA MET A 521 -54.46 9.53 22.45
C MET A 521 -55.17 8.18 22.37
N GLN A 522 -54.48 7.11 21.97
CA GLN A 522 -55.03 5.77 21.99
C GLN A 522 -55.49 5.38 23.41
N SER A 523 -54.66 5.67 24.41
CA SER A 523 -54.96 5.36 25.81
C SER A 523 -56.08 6.25 26.36
N SER A 524 -56.08 7.54 26.05
CA SER A 524 -57.07 8.51 26.55
C SER A 524 -58.43 8.26 25.91
N SER A 525 -58.50 8.02 24.60
CA SER A 525 -59.75 7.69 23.89
C SER A 525 -60.35 6.36 24.38
N MET A 526 -59.54 5.35 24.69
CA MET A 526 -60.06 4.10 25.28
C MET A 526 -60.61 4.29 26.69
N ARG A 527 -59.95 5.10 27.53
CA ARG A 527 -60.47 5.44 28.86
C ARG A 527 -61.77 6.22 28.73
N ALA A 528 -61.83 7.22 27.86
CA ALA A 528 -63.03 8.02 27.59
C ALA A 528 -64.19 7.15 27.06
N TYR A 529 -63.90 6.22 26.15
CA TYR A 529 -64.86 5.25 25.64
C TYR A 529 -65.44 4.37 26.74
N ARG A 530 -64.60 3.80 27.62
CA ARG A 530 -65.05 2.99 28.77
C ARG A 530 -65.92 3.80 29.72
N ALA A 531 -65.51 5.02 30.06
CA ALA A 531 -66.27 5.90 30.94
C ALA A 531 -67.62 6.32 30.33
N SER A 532 -67.70 6.54 29.01
CA SER A 532 -68.97 6.81 28.33
C SER A 532 -69.85 5.56 28.24
N LYS A 533 -69.27 4.35 28.11
CA LYS A 533 -70.02 3.09 28.15
C LYS A 533 -70.70 2.86 29.51
N GLU A 534 -70.00 3.13 30.60
CA GLU A 534 -70.57 3.08 31.95
C GLU A 534 -71.70 4.11 32.13
N ARG A 535 -71.48 5.36 31.70
CA ARG A 535 -72.51 6.41 31.73
C ARG A 535 -73.75 6.05 30.91
N LEU A 536 -73.56 5.46 29.74
CA LEU A 536 -74.65 5.02 28.88
C LEU A 536 -75.43 3.85 29.49
N PHE A 537 -74.75 2.88 30.10
CA PHE A 537 -75.39 1.78 30.81
C PHE A 537 -76.27 2.31 31.96
N LEU A 538 -75.73 3.22 32.79
CA LEU A 538 -76.51 3.86 33.86
C LEU A 538 -77.73 4.62 33.29
N ALA A 539 -77.53 5.42 32.24
CA ALA A 539 -78.62 6.16 31.61
C ALA A 539 -79.72 5.25 31.04
N GLN A 540 -79.36 4.08 30.48
CA GLN A 540 -80.30 3.07 30.00
C GLN A 540 -81.08 2.41 31.15
N THR A 541 -80.41 2.01 32.23
CA THR A 541 -81.10 1.43 33.40
C THR A 541 -82.07 2.42 34.06
N GLU A 542 -81.69 3.70 34.11
CA GLU A 542 -82.56 4.78 34.60
C GLU A 542 -83.75 4.99 33.66
N LEU A 543 -83.54 4.99 32.33
CA LEU A 543 -84.60 5.08 31.33
C LEU A 543 -85.59 3.92 31.48
N ASP A 544 -85.12 2.68 31.62
CA ASP A 544 -85.98 1.51 31.81
C ASP A 544 -86.83 1.62 33.09
N SER A 545 -86.24 2.18 34.16
CA SER A 545 -86.95 2.44 35.41
C SER A 545 -88.04 3.51 35.25
N LEU A 546 -87.75 4.61 34.54
CA LEU A 546 -88.69 5.70 34.28
C LEU A 546 -89.81 5.25 33.34
N THR A 547 -89.48 4.46 32.33
CA THR A 547 -90.45 3.88 31.37
C THR A 547 -91.39 2.90 32.08
N SER A 548 -90.87 2.13 33.04
CA SER A 548 -91.68 1.23 33.88
C SER A 548 -92.58 2.01 34.84
N ARG A 549 -92.09 3.11 35.43
CA ARG A 549 -92.91 4.03 36.25
C ARG A 549 -94.02 4.70 35.43
N LEU A 550 -93.72 5.18 34.23
CA LEU A 550 -94.71 5.77 33.31
C LEU A 550 -95.85 4.81 32.96
N LYS A 551 -95.56 3.51 32.82
CA LYS A 551 -96.57 2.47 32.55
C LYS A 551 -97.53 2.26 33.73
N ASN A 552 -97.08 2.50 34.96
CA ASN A 552 -97.84 2.25 36.18
C ASN A 552 -98.49 3.53 36.77
N GLU A 553 -98.19 4.71 36.22
CA GLU A 553 -98.66 6.00 36.75
C GLU A 553 -100.05 6.37 36.21
N SER A 554 -100.99 6.64 37.11
CA SER A 554 -102.40 6.96 36.77
C SER A 554 -102.71 8.46 36.72
N ARG A 555 -101.85 9.33 37.28
CA ARG A 555 -102.04 10.79 37.29
C ARG A 555 -101.52 11.44 36.02
N GLU A 556 -102.38 12.16 35.30
CA GLU A 556 -102.08 12.74 33.99
C GLU A 556 -100.94 13.78 34.02
N ASP A 557 -100.89 14.63 35.06
CA ASP A 557 -99.83 15.63 35.25
C ASP A 557 -98.46 14.99 35.52
N ALA A 558 -98.42 13.94 36.35
CA ALA A 558 -97.21 13.16 36.62
C ALA A 558 -96.73 12.40 35.37
N ARG A 559 -97.68 11.95 34.53
CA ARG A 559 -97.40 11.27 33.26
C ARG A 559 -96.74 12.19 32.24
N LYS A 560 -97.20 13.44 32.11
CA LYS A 560 -96.56 14.45 31.25
C LYS A 560 -95.15 14.81 31.74
N ALA A 561 -94.96 14.98 33.04
CA ALA A 561 -93.64 15.23 33.62
C ALA A 561 -92.66 14.07 33.37
N LEU A 562 -93.09 12.82 33.58
CA LEU A 562 -92.30 11.62 33.30
C LEU A 562 -91.98 11.48 31.80
N SER A 563 -92.92 11.80 30.90
CA SER A 563 -92.68 11.78 29.45
C SER A 563 -91.59 12.77 29.04
N ASN A 564 -91.65 14.00 29.53
CA ASN A 564 -90.63 15.01 29.24
C ASN A 564 -89.25 14.60 29.76
N GLU A 565 -89.19 13.94 30.93
CA GLU A 565 -87.93 13.44 31.48
C GLU A 565 -87.39 12.24 30.69
N ILE A 566 -88.26 11.34 30.21
CA ILE A 566 -87.89 10.26 29.28
C ILE A 566 -87.32 10.83 27.99
N ASP A 567 -87.93 11.87 27.40
CA ASP A 567 -87.44 12.51 26.19
C ASP A 567 -86.06 13.18 26.41
N TRP A 568 -85.88 13.84 27.55
CA TRP A 568 -84.57 14.39 27.93
C TRP A 568 -83.51 13.29 28.09
N ARG A 569 -83.85 12.17 28.73
CA ARG A 569 -82.96 11.01 28.90
C ARG A 569 -82.63 10.35 27.56
N ASN A 570 -83.60 10.22 26.65
CA ASN A 570 -83.38 9.75 25.29
C ASN A 570 -82.40 10.63 24.50
N ASN A 571 -82.53 11.96 24.64
CA ASN A 571 -81.58 12.91 24.04
C ASN A 571 -80.17 12.75 24.64
N ARG A 572 -80.07 12.53 25.96
CA ARG A 572 -78.79 12.29 26.64
C ARG A 572 -78.15 10.96 26.25
N ILE A 573 -78.92 9.89 26.10
CA ILE A 573 -78.45 8.59 25.57
C ILE A 573 -77.93 8.79 24.15
N THR A 574 -78.67 9.50 23.30
CA THR A 574 -78.25 9.79 21.92
C THR A 574 -76.95 10.58 21.88
N TYR A 575 -76.79 11.56 22.76
CA TYR A 575 -75.53 12.30 22.93
C TYR A 575 -74.37 11.38 23.34
N GLU A 576 -74.55 10.53 24.35
CA GLU A 576 -73.50 9.60 24.81
C GLU A 576 -73.16 8.54 23.74
N ILE A 577 -74.13 8.04 22.97
CA ILE A 577 -73.87 7.16 21.81
C ILE A 577 -72.99 7.88 20.77
N ASN A 578 -73.27 9.16 20.52
CA ASN A 578 -72.49 9.95 19.57
C ASN A 578 -71.07 10.22 20.08
N GLU A 579 -70.91 10.51 21.38
CA GLU A 579 -69.60 10.62 22.01
C GLU A 579 -68.82 9.29 21.96
N GLN A 580 -69.45 8.14 22.22
CA GLN A 580 -68.80 6.83 22.05
C GLN A 580 -68.29 6.61 20.63
N LYS A 581 -69.09 6.95 19.62
CA LYS A 581 -68.70 6.84 18.21
C LYS A 581 -67.50 7.73 17.88
N LYS A 582 -67.47 8.97 18.39
CA LYS A 582 -66.32 9.88 18.23
C LYS A 582 -65.07 9.32 18.91
N GLN A 583 -65.18 8.84 20.15
CA GLN A 583 -64.03 8.28 20.88
C GLN A 583 -63.49 6.99 20.22
N LEU A 584 -64.37 6.13 19.72
CA LEU A 584 -63.98 4.93 18.99
C LEU A 584 -63.31 5.28 17.64
N ARG A 585 -63.74 6.37 17.00
CA ARG A 585 -63.09 6.88 15.79
C ARG A 585 -61.72 7.47 16.10
N ALA A 586 -61.59 8.30 17.13
CA ALA A 586 -60.32 8.84 17.61
C ALA A 586 -59.33 7.72 17.97
N TYR A 587 -59.81 6.65 18.60
CA TYR A 587 -59.02 5.44 18.85
C TYR A 587 -58.51 4.78 17.55
N SER A 588 -59.39 4.60 16.56
CA SER A 588 -58.99 4.01 15.28
C SER A 588 -57.99 4.86 14.49
N LEU A 589 -58.13 6.19 14.53
CA LEU A 589 -57.20 7.13 13.93
C LEU A 589 -55.85 7.14 14.67
N SER A 590 -55.88 7.03 16.00
CA SER A 590 -54.67 6.91 16.82
C SER A 590 -53.93 5.60 16.53
N GLN A 591 -54.62 4.48 16.31
CA GLN A 591 -54.01 3.22 15.88
C GLN A 591 -53.34 3.35 14.50
N ALA A 592 -54.03 3.99 13.54
CA ALA A 592 -53.46 4.24 12.22
C ALA A 592 -52.19 5.12 12.33
N ALA A 593 -52.26 6.21 13.11
CA ALA A 593 -51.13 7.10 13.37
C ALA A 593 -49.95 6.36 14.00
N LEU A 594 -50.20 5.49 14.98
CA LEU A 594 -49.15 4.69 15.64
C LEU A 594 -48.45 3.76 14.63
N SER A 595 -49.22 3.06 13.81
CA SER A 595 -48.65 2.18 12.77
C SER A 595 -47.86 2.94 11.72
N ASN A 596 -48.35 4.10 11.28
CA ASN A 596 -47.67 4.96 10.31
C ASN A 596 -46.41 5.58 10.92
N ALA A 597 -46.46 6.06 12.16
CA ALA A 597 -45.31 6.64 12.85
C ALA A 597 -44.17 5.64 13.00
N ALA A 598 -44.47 4.40 13.40
CA ALA A 598 -43.48 3.33 13.48
C ALA A 598 -42.88 3.01 12.09
N ALA A 599 -43.71 2.90 11.05
CA ALA A 599 -43.26 2.65 9.69
C ALA A 599 -42.40 3.80 9.12
N VAL A 600 -42.78 5.05 9.36
CA VAL A 600 -42.05 6.25 8.93
C VAL A 600 -40.71 6.38 9.68
N ALA A 601 -40.69 6.11 10.99
CA ALA A 601 -39.46 6.08 11.77
C ALA A 601 -38.47 5.05 11.18
N GLY A 602 -38.95 3.82 10.89
CA GLY A 602 -38.16 2.77 10.25
C GLY A 602 -37.65 3.17 8.87
N GLN A 603 -38.53 3.71 8.01
CA GLN A 603 -38.17 4.20 6.67
C GLN A 603 -37.13 5.34 6.71
N SER A 604 -37.27 6.29 7.63
CA SER A 604 -36.31 7.39 7.81
C SER A 604 -34.96 6.89 8.30
N PHE A 605 -34.96 5.90 9.21
CA PHE A 605 -33.76 5.26 9.71
C PHE A 605 -33.06 4.45 8.61
N GLU A 606 -33.79 3.70 7.79
CA GLU A 606 -33.23 2.98 6.64
C GLU A 606 -32.60 3.92 5.62
N CYS A 607 -33.29 5.03 5.29
CA CYS A 607 -32.78 6.06 4.40
C CYS A 607 -31.47 6.67 4.94
N GLY A 608 -31.45 7.05 6.22
CA GLY A 608 -30.28 7.66 6.86
C GLY A 608 -29.13 6.68 7.10
N SER A 609 -29.42 5.43 7.49
CA SER A 609 -28.40 4.41 7.77
C SER A 609 -27.73 3.87 6.51
N LYS A 610 -28.38 3.94 5.34
CA LYS A 610 -27.85 3.51 4.04
C LYS A 610 -27.60 4.69 3.08
N LEU A 611 -27.53 5.91 3.60
CA LEU A 611 -27.45 7.14 2.82
C LEU A 611 -26.30 7.11 1.79
N PHE A 612 -25.15 6.55 2.15
CA PHE A 612 -23.99 6.44 1.26
C PHE A 612 -24.31 5.64 -0.01
N GLN A 613 -25.01 4.51 0.16
CA GLN A 613 -25.38 3.62 -0.94
C GLN A 613 -26.49 4.23 -1.79
N LEU A 614 -27.48 4.85 -1.13
CA LEU A 614 -28.66 5.43 -1.78
C LEU A 614 -28.32 6.65 -2.63
N THR A 615 -27.39 7.49 -2.19
CA THR A 615 -27.05 8.77 -2.86
C THR A 615 -25.92 8.65 -3.87
N ARG A 616 -25.27 7.48 -3.96
CA ARG A 616 -24.07 7.23 -4.78
C ARG A 616 -24.15 7.73 -6.23
N VAL A 617 -25.33 7.68 -6.84
CA VAL A 617 -25.53 8.00 -8.26
C VAL A 617 -26.13 9.40 -8.48
N GLY A 618 -26.52 10.11 -7.42
CA GLY A 618 -27.17 11.41 -7.56
C GLY A 618 -27.96 11.85 -6.34
N ILE A 619 -27.97 13.15 -6.08
CA ILE A 619 -28.93 13.80 -5.17
C ILE A 619 -29.54 14.96 -5.93
N ASN A 620 -30.87 14.99 -6.07
CA ASN A 620 -31.57 16.07 -6.77
C ASN A 620 -32.86 16.43 -6.04
N ARG A 621 -33.28 17.70 -6.14
CA ARG A 621 -34.60 18.13 -5.65
C ARG A 621 -35.68 17.81 -6.67
N LEU A 622 -36.85 17.44 -6.19
CA LEU A 622 -38.02 17.30 -7.03
C LEU A 622 -38.65 18.69 -7.24
N ALA A 623 -38.74 19.15 -8.49
CA ALA A 623 -39.15 20.53 -8.79
C ALA A 623 -40.67 20.71 -8.78
N GLN A 624 -41.41 19.72 -9.26
CA GLN A 624 -42.86 19.74 -9.26
C GLN A 624 -43.41 18.33 -9.13
N LEU A 625 -44.36 18.20 -8.22
CA LEU A 625 -45.10 17.01 -7.96
C LEU A 625 -46.54 17.24 -8.42
N GLN A 626 -46.95 16.68 -9.56
CA GLN A 626 -48.36 16.34 -9.70
C GLN A 626 -48.65 15.28 -8.62
N PRO A 627 -49.65 15.49 -7.76
CA PRO A 627 -49.67 14.95 -6.40
C PRO A 627 -49.48 13.42 -6.39
N ILE A 628 -48.32 12.94 -5.92
CA ILE A 628 -48.02 11.51 -5.69
C ILE A 628 -48.99 10.86 -4.71
N ASN A 629 -49.68 11.68 -3.92
CA ASN A 629 -50.92 11.35 -3.22
C ASN A 629 -51.47 12.69 -2.73
N ALA A 630 -52.79 12.92 -2.78
CA ALA A 630 -53.38 14.18 -2.32
C ALA A 630 -52.99 14.51 -0.86
N ALA A 631 -52.75 13.49 -0.03
CA ALA A 631 -52.34 13.61 1.37
C ALA A 631 -50.89 14.11 1.58
N LEU A 632 -50.00 13.98 0.60
CA LEU A 632 -48.59 14.36 0.69
C LEU A 632 -48.26 15.65 -0.07
N ALA A 633 -49.25 16.29 -0.69
CA ALA A 633 -49.07 17.47 -1.55
C ALA A 633 -48.30 18.66 -0.90
N PRO A 634 -48.40 18.95 0.41
CA PRO A 634 -47.61 20.02 1.05
C PRO A 634 -46.14 19.62 1.27
N ALA A 635 -45.89 18.35 1.61
CA ALA A 635 -44.55 17.81 1.88
C ALA A 635 -43.77 17.46 0.59
N ALA A 636 -44.52 17.19 -0.48
CA ALA A 636 -44.05 16.92 -1.83
C ALA A 636 -43.14 18.01 -2.43
N ALA A 637 -43.34 19.28 -2.04
CA ALA A 637 -42.54 20.41 -2.52
C ALA A 637 -41.06 20.34 -2.09
N HIS A 638 -40.73 19.49 -1.10
CA HIS A 638 -39.38 19.33 -0.55
C HIS A 638 -38.84 17.89 -0.72
N ALA A 639 -39.40 17.11 -1.65
CA ALA A 639 -38.94 15.75 -1.88
C ALA A 639 -37.57 15.68 -2.58
N PHE A 640 -36.80 14.65 -2.25
CA PHE A 640 -35.47 14.38 -2.81
C PHE A 640 -35.47 13.09 -3.62
N ILE A 641 -34.79 13.10 -4.76
CA ILE A 641 -34.46 11.88 -5.50
C ILE A 641 -33.04 11.46 -5.17
N LEU A 642 -32.91 10.24 -4.66
CA LEU A 642 -31.64 9.63 -4.26
C LEU A 642 -31.27 8.53 -5.27
N GLY A 643 -30.06 8.63 -5.81
CA GLY A 643 -29.49 7.64 -6.72
C GLY A 643 -30.31 7.42 -8.00
N GLN A 644 -31.09 8.43 -8.40
CA GLN A 644 -32.01 8.40 -9.56
C GLN A 644 -33.09 7.29 -9.51
N ARG A 645 -33.24 6.61 -8.37
CA ARG A 645 -34.09 5.41 -8.21
C ARG A 645 -35.02 5.48 -7.01
N PHE A 646 -34.60 6.16 -5.96
CA PHE A 646 -35.33 6.28 -4.71
C PHE A 646 -35.85 7.69 -4.54
N ILE A 647 -37.00 7.83 -3.89
CA ILE A 647 -37.59 9.10 -3.51
C ILE A 647 -37.74 9.15 -1.99
N PHE A 648 -37.34 10.27 -1.41
CA PHE A 648 -37.52 10.57 0.01
C PHE A 648 -38.34 11.85 0.14
N THR A 649 -39.49 11.76 0.79
CA THR A 649 -40.39 12.89 1.05
C THR A 649 -40.31 13.25 2.54
N PRO A 650 -39.64 14.34 2.92
CA PRO A 650 -39.47 14.70 4.32
C PRO A 650 -40.82 15.11 4.93
N LEU A 651 -41.06 14.67 6.16
CA LEU A 651 -42.29 14.97 6.89
C LEU A 651 -41.92 15.52 8.27
N THR A 652 -41.77 16.84 8.33
CA THR A 652 -41.15 17.55 9.47
C THR A 652 -42.12 17.95 10.57
N GLN A 653 -43.44 17.92 10.31
CA GLN A 653 -44.45 18.30 11.28
C GLN A 653 -44.97 17.06 12.01
N SER A 654 -44.94 17.08 13.34
CA SER A 654 -45.50 16.02 14.17
C SER A 654 -47.04 16.14 14.30
N LEU A 655 -47.71 15.02 14.57
CA LEU A 655 -49.16 14.98 14.77
C LEU A 655 -49.53 15.62 16.11
N LYS A 656 -50.50 16.53 16.09
CA LYS A 656 -51.06 17.11 17.33
C LYS A 656 -52.29 16.35 17.78
N GLU A 657 -52.57 16.37 19.08
CA GLU A 657 -53.79 15.77 19.65
C GLU A 657 -55.07 16.38 19.05
N SER A 658 -55.07 17.69 18.81
CA SER A 658 -56.19 18.41 18.18
C SER A 658 -56.54 17.83 16.82
N ASP A 659 -55.53 17.48 16.01
CA ASP A 659 -55.74 17.01 14.64
C ASP A 659 -56.50 15.67 14.62
N ILE A 660 -56.24 14.80 15.60
CA ILE A 660 -56.93 13.52 15.76
C ILE A 660 -58.40 13.74 16.14
N LEU A 661 -58.65 14.66 17.08
CA LEU A 661 -60.00 14.96 17.59
C LEU A 661 -60.84 15.68 16.54
N ASP A 662 -60.25 16.63 15.81
CA ASP A 662 -60.91 17.40 14.76
C ASP A 662 -61.26 16.52 13.55
N ASP A 663 -60.39 15.56 13.19
CA ASP A 663 -60.70 14.58 12.14
C ASP A 663 -61.71 13.52 12.60
N ALA A 664 -61.69 13.13 13.88
CA ALA A 664 -62.73 12.27 14.43
C ALA A 664 -64.10 12.95 14.44
N ALA A 665 -64.16 14.24 14.79
CA ALA A 665 -65.38 15.04 14.76
C ALA A 665 -65.90 15.25 13.32
N ARG A 666 -65.03 15.60 12.38
CA ARG A 666 -65.43 15.78 10.97
C ARG A 666 -65.86 14.49 10.29
N ALA A 667 -65.18 13.38 10.56
CA ALA A 667 -65.60 12.08 10.04
C ALA A 667 -66.98 11.65 10.59
N PHE A 668 -67.32 12.06 11.81
CA PHE A 668 -68.64 11.87 12.38
C PHE A 668 -69.69 12.75 11.66
N ASP A 669 -69.41 14.04 11.46
CA ASP A 669 -70.36 14.96 10.79
C ASP A 669 -70.57 14.62 9.31
N ALA A 670 -69.54 14.12 8.61
CA ALA A 670 -69.61 13.72 7.20
C ALA A 670 -70.60 12.57 6.96
N THR A 671 -70.75 11.63 7.91
CA THR A 671 -71.72 10.53 7.81
C THR A 671 -73.18 10.99 7.79
N ALA A 672 -73.46 12.25 8.12
CA ALA A 672 -74.80 12.83 8.06
C ALA A 672 -75.17 13.45 6.69
N LYS A 673 -74.22 13.77 5.79
CA LYS A 673 -74.51 14.52 4.55
C LYS A 673 -73.73 14.17 3.28
N THR A 674 -72.70 13.30 3.27
CA THR A 674 -71.97 12.95 2.02
C THR A 674 -71.25 11.58 2.11
N PRO A 675 -71.00 10.86 1.00
CA PRO A 675 -70.35 9.55 1.01
C PRO A 675 -68.92 9.62 1.53
N ALA A 676 -68.52 8.61 2.32
CA ALA A 676 -67.26 8.52 3.08
C ALA A 676 -65.95 8.52 2.26
N SER A 677 -65.98 8.73 0.94
CA SER A 677 -64.82 8.68 0.06
C SER A 677 -64.12 10.03 -0.20
N SER A 678 -64.66 11.16 0.30
CA SER A 678 -64.14 12.50 0.00
C SER A 678 -63.70 13.33 1.21
N ALA A 679 -63.71 12.76 2.44
CA ALA A 679 -63.15 13.46 3.60
C ALA A 679 -61.62 13.48 3.50
N THR A 680 -61.08 14.57 2.97
CA THR A 680 -59.64 14.86 2.97
C THR A 680 -59.15 14.88 4.41
N VAL A 681 -58.35 13.89 4.76
CA VAL A 681 -57.68 13.79 6.06
C VAL A 681 -56.77 15.00 6.23
N ASN A 682 -56.81 15.68 7.38
CA ASN A 682 -56.03 16.90 7.60
C ASN A 682 -54.53 16.64 7.74
N SER A 683 -54.18 15.49 8.30
CA SER A 683 -52.80 15.13 8.58
C SER A 683 -52.39 13.88 7.80
N PRO A 684 -51.24 13.90 7.11
CA PRO A 684 -50.72 12.71 6.40
C PRO A 684 -50.50 11.52 7.35
N TRP A 685 -50.23 11.76 8.64
CA TRP A 685 -50.08 10.72 9.66
C TRP A 685 -51.31 9.86 9.87
N LEU A 686 -52.50 10.38 9.56
CA LEU A 686 -53.79 9.70 9.72
C LEU A 686 -54.22 8.95 8.45
N SER A 687 -53.46 9.07 7.35
CA SER A 687 -53.73 8.39 6.09
C SER A 687 -53.49 6.87 6.19
N ARG A 688 -54.03 6.07 5.26
CA ARG A 688 -53.72 4.64 5.20
C ARG A 688 -52.41 4.43 4.45
N ASN A 689 -51.49 3.67 5.03
CA ASN A 689 -50.21 3.25 4.44
C ASN A 689 -49.31 4.43 4.02
N LEU A 690 -48.98 5.30 4.98
CA LEU A 690 -48.05 6.41 4.72
C LEU A 690 -46.66 5.88 4.35
N LYS A 691 -46.18 6.24 3.15
CA LYS A 691 -44.82 5.95 2.67
C LYS A 691 -44.09 7.26 2.39
N ILE A 692 -42.95 7.44 3.05
CA ILE A 692 -42.06 8.60 2.89
C ILE A 692 -40.79 8.24 2.12
N PHE A 693 -40.43 6.96 2.06
CA PHE A 693 -39.24 6.46 1.39
C PHE A 693 -39.57 5.20 0.59
N GLY A 694 -39.08 5.12 -0.65
CA GLY A 694 -39.29 3.97 -1.50
C GLY A 694 -38.70 4.14 -2.90
N GLN A 695 -38.87 3.11 -3.74
CA GLN A 695 -38.54 3.22 -5.15
C GLN A 695 -39.53 4.15 -5.85
N ILE A 696 -39.06 4.92 -6.83
CA ILE A 696 -39.90 5.86 -7.59
C ILE A 696 -41.15 5.15 -8.13
N LYS A 697 -40.99 3.98 -8.76
CA LYS A 697 -42.11 3.18 -9.31
C LYS A 697 -43.17 2.77 -8.27
N SER A 698 -42.75 2.54 -7.02
CA SER A 698 -43.63 2.10 -5.94
C SER A 698 -44.35 3.24 -5.22
N MET A 699 -43.95 4.49 -5.50
CA MET A 699 -44.51 5.69 -4.89
C MET A 699 -45.43 6.41 -5.88
N THR A 700 -45.15 6.39 -7.18
CA THR A 700 -45.88 7.20 -8.16
C THR A 700 -47.09 6.55 -8.82
N ASP A 701 -47.29 5.22 -8.70
CA ASP A 701 -48.41 4.38 -9.21
C ASP A 701 -48.94 4.64 -10.65
N GLN A 702 -48.40 5.59 -11.40
CA GLN A 702 -48.76 5.93 -12.77
C GLN A 702 -47.60 5.60 -13.71
N ALA A 703 -47.87 4.77 -14.71
CA ALA A 703 -47.04 4.70 -15.91
C ALA A 703 -47.12 6.07 -16.62
N ASP A 704 -45.98 6.60 -17.06
CA ASP A 704 -45.86 7.78 -17.93
C ASP A 704 -46.03 9.19 -17.34
N THR A 705 -45.88 9.43 -16.03
CA THR A 705 -45.65 10.80 -15.55
C THR A 705 -44.19 11.20 -15.76
N THR A 706 -43.96 12.22 -16.61
CA THR A 706 -42.66 12.89 -16.75
C THR A 706 -42.34 13.63 -15.45
N LEU A 707 -41.74 12.93 -14.48
CA LEU A 707 -41.26 13.55 -13.24
C LEU A 707 -40.22 14.62 -13.58
N LEU A 708 -40.54 15.87 -13.22
CA LEU A 708 -39.66 17.00 -13.41
C LEU A 708 -38.76 17.18 -12.18
N VAL A 709 -37.48 16.97 -12.39
CA VAL A 709 -36.41 17.09 -11.40
C VAL A 709 -35.59 18.31 -11.79
N GLU A 710 -35.62 19.36 -10.97
CA GLU A 710 -34.94 20.64 -11.25
C GLU A 710 -35.25 21.19 -12.67
N GLY A 711 -36.47 20.99 -13.16
CA GLY A 711 -36.92 21.44 -14.49
C GLY A 711 -36.57 20.51 -15.66
N ARG A 712 -35.99 19.33 -15.42
CA ARG A 712 -35.65 18.30 -16.43
C ARG A 712 -36.42 16.99 -16.20
N SER A 713 -36.61 16.16 -17.22
CA SER A 713 -37.27 14.87 -17.02
C SER A 713 -36.34 13.84 -16.35
N LEU A 714 -36.89 12.96 -15.53
CA LEU A 714 -36.12 11.86 -14.91
C LEU A 714 -35.48 10.92 -15.94
N SER A 715 -36.12 10.75 -17.10
CA SER A 715 -35.57 10.01 -18.25
C SER A 715 -34.30 10.65 -18.79
N ASP A 716 -34.28 11.98 -18.92
CA ASP A 716 -33.09 12.72 -19.36
C ASP A 716 -31.96 12.61 -18.34
N LEU A 717 -32.27 12.68 -17.04
CA LEU A 717 -31.28 12.50 -15.98
C LEU A 717 -30.68 11.09 -15.92
N LYS A 718 -31.45 10.06 -16.29
CA LYS A 718 -30.95 8.68 -16.41
C LYS A 718 -30.13 8.47 -17.68
N ALA A 719 -30.45 9.18 -18.75
CA ALA A 719 -29.75 9.13 -20.02
C ALA A 719 -28.45 9.97 -20.01
N GLU A 720 -28.38 11.05 -19.23
CA GLU A 720 -27.14 11.71 -18.85
C GLU A 720 -26.33 10.72 -17.99
N THR A 721 -25.47 9.93 -18.65
CA THR A 721 -24.33 9.29 -17.96
C THR A 721 -23.60 10.41 -17.22
N ALA A 722 -23.67 10.39 -15.89
CA ALA A 722 -23.05 11.40 -15.03
C ALA A 722 -21.71 11.81 -15.62
N THR A 723 -21.54 13.09 -15.98
CA THR A 723 -20.30 13.62 -16.56
C THR A 723 -19.24 13.41 -15.49
N SER A 724 -18.56 12.26 -15.58
CA SER A 724 -17.79 11.74 -14.48
C SER A 724 -16.44 12.44 -14.48
N LEU A 725 -16.38 13.64 -13.91
CA LEU A 725 -15.12 14.23 -13.48
C LEU A 725 -14.61 13.48 -12.22
N LYS A 726 -14.52 12.15 -12.32
CA LYS A 726 -14.08 11.24 -11.26
C LYS A 726 -12.56 11.15 -11.31
N ALA A 727 -11.88 11.54 -10.23
CA ALA A 727 -10.45 11.27 -10.07
C ALA A 727 -10.21 9.77 -9.80
N THR A 728 -9.89 8.95 -10.80
CA THR A 728 -9.72 7.49 -10.60
C THR A 728 -8.59 7.16 -9.62
N PRO A 729 -8.73 6.15 -8.75
CA PRO A 729 -7.63 5.68 -7.92
C PRO A 729 -6.43 5.33 -8.80
N LEU A 730 -5.24 5.73 -8.35
CA LEU A 730 -4.01 5.53 -9.09
C LEU A 730 -2.88 5.15 -8.13
N VAL A 731 -2.15 4.11 -8.49
CA VAL A 731 -0.88 3.77 -7.86
C VAL A 731 0.22 3.86 -8.90
N VAL A 732 1.27 4.62 -8.60
CA VAL A 732 2.46 4.78 -9.43
C VAL A 732 3.61 4.05 -8.75
N VAL A 733 4.26 3.12 -9.44
CA VAL A 733 5.36 2.33 -8.89
C VAL A 733 6.64 2.57 -9.68
N PHE A 734 7.68 3.00 -8.96
CA PHE A 734 9.02 3.18 -9.50
C PHE A 734 9.85 1.94 -9.17
N THR A 735 10.34 1.27 -10.21
CA THR A 735 11.18 0.09 -10.07
C THR A 735 12.66 0.42 -10.33
N PRO A 736 13.58 -0.37 -9.75
CA PRO A 736 15.03 -0.22 -9.97
C PRO A 736 15.45 -0.25 -11.44
N ASP A 737 14.77 -1.08 -12.25
CA ASP A 737 15.03 -1.21 -13.69
C ASP A 737 14.85 0.10 -14.47
N LEU A 738 13.96 1.00 -14.00
CA LEU A 738 13.72 2.31 -14.62
C LEU A 738 14.93 3.23 -14.52
N ILE A 739 15.79 2.99 -13.52
CA ILE A 739 16.91 3.85 -13.19
C ILE A 739 18.22 3.29 -13.77
N ALA A 740 18.29 1.97 -13.98
CA ALA A 740 19.50 1.28 -14.43
C ALA A 740 19.82 1.46 -15.93
N GLN A 741 18.85 1.87 -16.76
CA GLN A 741 19.09 2.08 -18.20
C GLN A 741 19.55 3.52 -18.46
N PRO A 742 20.74 3.74 -19.03
CA PRO A 742 21.08 5.06 -19.55
C PRO A 742 20.06 5.40 -20.64
N ALA A 743 19.64 6.66 -20.71
CA ALA A 743 18.83 7.18 -21.81
C ALA A 743 19.65 7.13 -23.11
N SER A 744 19.81 5.94 -23.70
CA SER A 744 20.41 5.77 -25.00
C SER A 744 19.42 6.35 -26.01
N ILE A 745 19.79 7.50 -26.56
CA ILE A 745 19.23 8.02 -27.79
C ILE A 745 19.55 6.97 -28.85
N SER A 746 18.62 6.08 -29.13
CA SER A 746 18.66 5.28 -30.35
C SER A 746 18.58 6.26 -31.52
N GLU A 747 19.58 6.24 -32.40
CA GLU A 747 19.64 7.04 -33.63
C GLU A 747 18.46 6.72 -34.60
N ALA A 748 17.72 5.64 -34.34
CA ALA A 748 16.36 5.43 -34.84
C ALA A 748 15.37 5.85 -33.73
N GLY A 749 14.54 6.86 -33.95
CA GLY A 749 13.68 7.54 -32.96
C GLY A 749 12.61 6.72 -32.20
N GLN A 750 12.89 5.47 -31.86
CA GLN A 750 12.14 4.62 -30.92
C GLN A 750 13.04 4.27 -29.73
N GLY A 751 13.42 5.28 -28.94
CA GLY A 751 13.98 5.02 -27.62
C GLY A 751 12.85 4.61 -26.67
N THR A 752 12.82 3.34 -26.24
CA THR A 752 11.93 2.87 -25.18
C THR A 752 12.25 3.61 -23.88
N ARG A 753 11.54 4.72 -23.62
CA ARG A 753 11.54 5.34 -22.30
C ARG A 753 10.97 4.33 -21.31
N SER A 754 11.75 3.99 -20.30
CA SER A 754 11.29 3.21 -19.16
C SER A 754 10.38 4.10 -18.30
N GLU A 755 9.06 4.04 -18.56
CA GLU A 755 8.04 4.76 -17.80
C GLU A 755 7.70 4.04 -16.48
N PRO A 756 7.29 4.76 -15.42
CA PRO A 756 6.82 4.12 -14.19
C PRO A 756 5.59 3.24 -14.42
N LEU A 757 5.39 2.23 -13.57
CA LEU A 757 4.27 1.31 -13.69
C LEU A 757 3.01 1.91 -13.03
N TYR A 758 1.85 1.73 -13.65
CA TYR A 758 0.57 2.26 -13.16
C TYR A 758 -0.39 1.14 -12.77
N PHE A 759 -1.06 1.27 -11.63
CA PHE A 759 -2.05 0.30 -11.14
C PHE A 759 -3.36 0.98 -10.75
N LYS A 760 -4.50 0.39 -11.14
CA LYS A 760 -5.83 0.69 -10.59
C LYS A 760 -6.04 0.02 -9.22
N GLU A 761 -5.50 -1.19 -9.07
CA GLU A 761 -5.57 -1.95 -7.82
C GLU A 761 -4.21 -1.94 -7.14
N TYR A 762 -4.20 -1.61 -5.85
CA TYR A 762 -2.99 -1.55 -5.06
C TYR A 762 -2.31 -2.94 -4.93
N PRO A 763 -1.04 -3.10 -5.35
CA PRO A 763 -0.37 -4.41 -5.40
C PRO A 763 0.23 -4.87 -4.05
N PHE A 764 0.48 -3.96 -3.10
CA PHE A 764 1.17 -4.26 -1.84
C PHE A 764 0.23 -4.41 -0.62
N LYS A 765 -0.96 -4.95 -0.87
CA LYS A 765 -1.99 -5.18 0.16
C LYS A 765 -1.50 -6.15 1.24
N GLY A 766 -1.74 -5.79 2.49
CA GLY A 766 -1.54 -6.67 3.64
C GLY A 766 -0.10 -6.79 4.13
N LEU A 767 0.77 -5.84 3.79
CA LEU A 767 2.13 -5.79 4.34
C LEU A 767 2.16 -5.15 5.73
N SER A 768 2.76 -5.83 6.71
CA SER A 768 3.03 -5.29 8.05
C SER A 768 4.25 -4.37 8.04
N VAL A 769 4.34 -3.46 9.03
CA VAL A 769 5.53 -2.66 9.33
C VAL A 769 6.38 -3.44 10.32
N ALA A 770 7.51 -3.98 9.88
CA ALA A 770 8.46 -4.71 10.70
C ALA A 770 9.23 -3.78 11.66
N GLU A 771 9.92 -4.37 12.65
CA GLU A 771 10.73 -3.63 13.62
C GLU A 771 11.77 -2.72 12.93
N ARG A 772 11.99 -1.53 13.49
CA ARG A 772 12.86 -0.45 12.98
C ARG A 772 12.49 0.16 11.63
N GLN A 773 11.29 -0.15 11.11
CA GLN A 773 10.72 0.53 9.96
C GLN A 773 9.95 1.76 10.42
N LEU A 774 9.88 2.77 9.55
CA LEU A 774 9.29 4.06 9.88
C LEU A 774 7.88 4.19 9.31
N LEU A 775 7.06 4.97 10.01
CA LEU A 775 5.72 5.34 9.64
C LEU A 775 5.51 6.83 9.88
N TYR A 776 4.93 7.52 8.91
CA TYR A 776 4.65 8.94 8.99
C TYR A 776 3.17 9.18 8.72
N TYR A 777 2.58 10.08 9.49
CA TYR A 777 1.21 10.52 9.28
C TYR A 777 1.10 12.02 9.52
N CYS A 778 0.44 12.71 8.59
CA CYS A 778 0.05 14.10 8.73
C CYS A 778 -1.41 14.25 8.36
N GLN A 779 -2.23 14.70 9.30
CA GLN A 779 -3.68 14.80 9.14
C GLN A 779 -4.09 15.83 8.08
N ASN A 780 -3.48 17.01 8.11
CA ASN A 780 -3.81 18.15 7.24
C ASN A 780 -2.61 18.50 6.35
N GLY A 781 -2.07 17.49 5.67
CA GLY A 781 -0.85 17.60 4.87
C GLY A 781 -0.98 18.51 3.64
N TYR A 782 -2.14 18.49 2.98
CA TYR A 782 -2.38 19.30 1.79
C TYR A 782 -3.80 19.86 1.79
N GLN A 783 -3.97 21.11 1.36
CA GLN A 783 -5.30 21.68 1.14
C GLN A 783 -5.43 22.02 -0.35
N SER A 784 -6.41 21.41 -1.03
CA SER A 784 -6.74 21.82 -2.39
C SER A 784 -7.43 23.19 -2.36
N ALA A 785 -7.06 24.05 -3.32
CA ALA A 785 -7.51 25.44 -3.36
C ALA A 785 -9.04 25.55 -3.54
N SER A 786 -9.61 26.58 -2.90
CA SER A 786 -11.04 26.85 -2.78
C SER A 786 -11.72 27.16 -4.12
N LEU A 787 -12.82 26.46 -4.39
CA LEU A 787 -13.99 27.05 -5.06
C LEU A 787 -14.91 27.64 -3.97
N PRO A 788 -15.90 28.49 -4.30
CA PRO A 788 -16.85 29.08 -3.33
C PRO A 788 -17.58 28.05 -2.45
N SER A 789 -17.45 26.75 -2.73
CA SER A 789 -18.07 25.60 -2.08
C SER A 789 -17.34 25.00 -0.88
N GLY A 790 -16.11 25.44 -0.53
CA GLY A 790 -15.40 25.01 0.69
C GLY A 790 -13.96 24.52 0.49
N LYS A 791 -13.23 24.29 1.59
CA LYS A 791 -11.82 23.82 1.59
C LYS A 791 -11.78 22.30 1.78
N VAL A 792 -10.94 21.58 1.03
CA VAL A 792 -10.70 20.14 1.23
C VAL A 792 -9.28 19.91 1.75
N ALA A 793 -9.18 19.32 2.93
CA ALA A 793 -7.92 18.89 3.54
C ALA A 793 -7.64 17.44 3.18
N TRP A 794 -6.39 17.13 2.86
CA TRP A 794 -5.88 15.82 2.54
C TRP A 794 -4.84 15.41 3.56
N SER A 795 -4.98 14.20 4.06
CA SER A 795 -3.97 13.56 4.91
C SER A 795 -2.87 12.92 4.07
N ILE A 796 -1.70 12.80 4.67
CA ILE A 796 -0.53 12.12 4.10
C ILE A 796 -0.19 10.97 5.02
N LEU A 797 0.05 9.80 4.43
CA LEU A 797 0.50 8.62 5.14
C LEU A 797 1.68 8.04 4.37
N ALA A 798 2.78 7.78 5.05
CA ALA A 798 3.94 7.14 4.44
C ALA A 798 4.48 6.03 5.34
N ARG A 799 5.12 5.05 4.73
CA ARG A 799 5.90 4.04 5.43
C ARG A 799 7.20 3.80 4.69
N ASP A 800 8.26 3.64 5.47
CA ASP A 800 9.60 3.41 4.97
C ASP A 800 10.13 2.11 5.57
N LEU A 801 10.20 1.09 4.71
CA LEU A 801 10.53 -0.27 5.07
C LEU A 801 12.05 -0.52 5.03
N VAL A 802 12.82 0.44 4.52
CA VAL A 802 14.27 0.35 4.29
C VAL A 802 15.07 1.46 4.99
N ALA A 803 14.43 2.17 5.92
CA ALA A 803 15.01 3.27 6.69
C ALA A 803 16.24 2.87 7.53
N SER A 804 16.33 1.61 7.97
CA SER A 804 17.49 1.06 8.66
C SER A 804 17.88 -0.26 8.01
N ARG A 805 19.19 -0.56 7.86
CA ARG A 805 19.69 -1.84 7.32
C ARG A 805 20.61 -2.51 8.32
N GLY A 806 20.18 -3.63 8.89
CA GLY A 806 20.95 -4.32 9.92
C GLY A 806 20.35 -5.66 10.34
N LEU A 807 20.83 -6.19 11.46
CA LEU A 807 20.28 -7.37 12.11
C LEU A 807 19.53 -6.95 13.38
N ASN A 808 18.36 -7.54 13.65
CA ASN A 808 17.73 -7.40 14.97
C ASN A 808 18.41 -8.31 16.01
N ASN A 809 17.97 -8.22 17.26
CA ASN A 809 18.48 -9.04 18.37
C ASN A 809 18.32 -10.55 18.13
N ASN A 810 17.45 -10.95 17.20
CA ASN A 810 17.20 -12.34 16.79
C ASN A 810 17.91 -12.72 15.47
N HIS A 811 18.88 -11.92 15.01
CA HIS A 811 19.61 -12.11 13.75
C HIS A 811 18.72 -12.16 12.49
N GLN A 812 17.51 -11.62 12.53
CA GLN A 812 16.70 -11.39 11.33
C GLN A 812 17.17 -10.12 10.62
N ARG A 813 17.20 -10.16 9.29
CA ARG A 813 17.55 -9.01 8.45
C ARG A 813 16.45 -7.95 8.53
N LEU A 814 16.82 -6.76 8.98
CA LEU A 814 16.01 -5.55 9.00
C LEU A 814 16.33 -4.71 7.76
N GLY A 815 15.34 -3.95 7.26
CA GLY A 815 15.55 -3.03 6.14
C GLY A 815 15.54 -3.65 4.76
N LEU A 816 14.96 -4.84 4.62
CA LEU A 816 14.75 -5.48 3.33
C LEU A 816 13.39 -5.09 2.76
N PRO A 817 13.29 -4.89 1.44
CA PRO A 817 12.00 -4.69 0.79
C PRO A 817 11.05 -5.87 1.05
N LEU A 818 9.79 -5.57 1.36
CA LEU A 818 8.80 -6.61 1.64
C LEU A 818 8.09 -7.06 0.37
N ALA A 819 8.21 -8.34 0.03
CA ALA A 819 7.53 -8.90 -1.13
C ALA A 819 5.99 -8.84 -0.95
N PRO A 820 5.24 -8.45 -1.99
CA PRO A 820 3.78 -8.49 -1.92
C PRO A 820 3.28 -9.93 -1.78
N THR A 821 2.12 -10.08 -1.13
CA THR A 821 1.41 -11.37 -1.00
C THR A 821 1.02 -11.97 -2.35
N ASN A 822 0.86 -11.12 -3.36
CA ASN A 822 0.47 -11.48 -4.71
C ASN A 822 1.70 -11.53 -5.64
N THR A 823 2.21 -12.74 -5.87
CA THR A 823 3.43 -12.98 -6.68
C THR A 823 3.31 -12.65 -8.17
N GLY A 824 2.09 -12.41 -8.68
CA GLY A 824 1.82 -12.10 -10.09
C GLY A 824 1.61 -10.61 -10.40
N TRP A 825 1.83 -9.71 -9.44
CA TRP A 825 1.55 -8.29 -9.59
C TRP A 825 2.36 -7.62 -10.72
N TYR A 826 3.64 -7.97 -10.84
CA TYR A 826 4.55 -7.40 -11.83
C TYR A 826 4.22 -7.83 -13.26
N LYS A 827 3.88 -9.12 -13.46
CA LYS A 827 3.44 -9.65 -14.77
C LYS A 827 2.13 -9.00 -15.25
N ARG A 828 1.19 -8.74 -14.33
CA ARG A 828 -0.06 -8.03 -14.64
C ARG A 828 0.17 -6.57 -15.06
N ALA A 829 1.15 -5.90 -14.47
CA ALA A 829 1.53 -4.55 -14.82
C ALA A 829 2.04 -4.46 -16.27
N LEU A 830 2.95 -5.38 -16.63
CA LEU A 830 3.56 -5.45 -17.95
C LEU A 830 2.51 -5.79 -19.02
N ASN A 831 1.63 -6.77 -18.76
CA ASN A 831 0.55 -7.12 -19.68
C ASN A 831 -0.50 -6.01 -19.87
N TRP A 832 -0.64 -5.07 -18.93
CA TRP A 832 -1.58 -3.95 -19.06
C TRP A 832 -1.00 -2.83 -19.95
N SER A 833 0.32 -2.60 -19.86
CA SER A 833 1.09 -1.73 -20.77
C SER A 833 1.03 -2.17 -22.24
N ASP A 834 0.74 -3.44 -22.51
CA ASP A 834 0.69 -4.00 -23.88
C ASP A 834 -0.56 -3.62 -24.67
N SER A 835 -1.59 -3.06 -24.04
CA SER A 835 -2.84 -2.67 -24.71
C SER A 835 -2.74 -1.39 -25.56
N THR A 836 -1.63 -0.66 -25.43
CA THR A 836 -1.28 0.48 -26.30
C THR A 836 0.08 0.23 -26.97
N GLY A 837 0.13 -0.69 -27.92
CA GLY A 837 1.22 -0.77 -28.92
C GLY A 837 2.53 -1.47 -28.50
N GLY A 838 2.54 -2.33 -27.48
CA GLY A 838 3.77 -2.90 -26.90
C GLY A 838 4.27 -4.24 -27.46
N LYS A 839 3.78 -4.75 -28.60
CA LYS A 839 4.14 -6.11 -29.07
C LYS A 839 5.62 -6.33 -29.41
N GLU A 840 6.41 -5.29 -29.62
CA GLU A 840 7.81 -5.41 -30.06
C GLU A 840 8.85 -5.29 -28.93
N ALA A 841 8.48 -4.81 -27.74
CA ALA A 841 9.43 -4.68 -26.63
C ALA A 841 9.67 -6.01 -25.87
N LEU A 842 8.71 -6.94 -25.91
CA LEU A 842 8.80 -8.23 -25.22
C LEU A 842 9.70 -9.26 -25.92
N SER A 843 9.93 -9.13 -27.23
CA SER A 843 10.81 -10.05 -27.98
C SER A 843 12.30 -9.71 -27.83
N ALA A 844 12.65 -8.45 -27.53
CA ALA A 844 14.04 -8.04 -27.34
C ALA A 844 14.57 -8.27 -25.90
N VAL A 845 13.69 -8.36 -24.90
CA VAL A 845 14.06 -8.45 -23.47
C VAL A 845 14.04 -9.89 -22.92
N SER A 846 13.48 -10.85 -23.67
CA SER A 846 13.20 -12.22 -23.20
C SER A 846 14.32 -13.24 -23.42
N ALA A 847 15.47 -12.87 -23.99
CA ALA A 847 16.51 -13.84 -24.35
C ALA A 847 17.59 -14.11 -23.28
N GLN A 848 17.70 -13.34 -22.17
CA GLN A 848 18.86 -13.47 -21.26
C GLN A 848 18.62 -13.49 -19.74
N SER A 849 17.40 -13.45 -19.19
CA SER A 849 17.23 -13.59 -17.72
C SER A 849 15.85 -14.12 -17.28
N ASN A 850 15.61 -15.42 -17.42
CA ASN A 850 14.28 -16.02 -17.22
C ASN A 850 13.89 -16.39 -15.76
N GLN A 851 14.76 -16.22 -14.76
CA GLN A 851 14.42 -16.49 -13.35
C GLN A 851 14.40 -15.23 -12.46
N ALA A 852 15.35 -14.31 -12.66
CA ALA A 852 15.49 -13.05 -11.92
C ALA A 852 14.33 -12.04 -12.12
N LYS A 853 13.73 -12.00 -13.32
CA LYS A 853 12.72 -10.98 -13.70
C LYS A 853 11.26 -11.37 -13.41
N GLN A 854 11.01 -12.54 -12.79
CA GLN A 854 9.64 -13.01 -12.59
C GLN A 854 8.93 -12.49 -11.33
N THR A 855 9.65 -11.94 -10.34
CA THR A 855 9.07 -11.62 -9.03
C THR A 855 8.64 -10.17 -8.85
N GLY A 856 9.23 -9.20 -9.57
CA GLY A 856 9.07 -7.77 -9.27
C GLY A 856 9.61 -7.44 -7.86
N GLY A 857 10.43 -6.40 -7.71
CA GLY A 857 11.02 -6.05 -6.41
C GLY A 857 9.98 -5.90 -5.28
N GLY A 858 10.37 -6.16 -4.03
CA GLY A 858 9.50 -5.90 -2.86
C GLY A 858 9.26 -4.41 -2.63
N LEU A 859 8.29 -4.05 -1.79
CA LEU A 859 8.04 -2.66 -1.41
C LEU A 859 9.18 -2.16 -0.51
N ALA A 860 9.87 -1.10 -0.92
CA ALA A 860 10.89 -0.43 -0.10
C ALA A 860 10.30 0.76 0.68
N ALA A 861 9.54 1.60 -0.01
CA ALA A 861 8.90 2.75 0.61
C ALA A 861 7.59 3.05 -0.10
N GLU A 862 6.66 3.64 0.64
CA GLU A 862 5.36 4.04 0.14
C GLU A 862 4.95 5.39 0.70
N TRP A 863 4.36 6.20 -0.17
CA TRP A 863 3.75 7.47 0.18
C TRP A 863 2.34 7.55 -0.39
N GLN A 864 1.37 7.96 0.44
CA GLN A 864 -0.04 7.98 0.09
C GLN A 864 -0.64 9.35 0.39
N LEU A 865 -1.38 9.91 -0.57
CA LEU A 865 -2.24 11.07 -0.36
C LEU A 865 -3.68 10.61 -0.20
N ARG A 866 -4.29 10.84 0.97
CA ARG A 866 -5.54 10.19 1.35
C ARG A 866 -6.52 11.09 2.08
N SER A 867 -7.73 10.57 2.25
CA SER A 867 -8.81 11.14 3.08
C SER A 867 -9.02 12.61 2.80
N PRO A 868 -9.55 12.92 1.62
CA PRO A 868 -10.02 14.26 1.40
C PRO A 868 -11.22 14.52 2.29
N VAL A 869 -11.09 15.52 3.14
CA VAL A 869 -12.08 15.95 4.12
C VAL A 869 -12.48 17.37 3.77
N MET A 870 -13.76 17.57 3.52
CA MET A 870 -14.29 18.92 3.42
C MET A 870 -14.27 19.56 4.82
N LEU A 871 -13.64 20.72 4.96
CA LEU A 871 -13.63 21.48 6.20
C LEU A 871 -14.94 22.26 6.29
N LEU A 872 -15.78 21.87 7.25
CA LEU A 872 -17.02 22.58 7.57
C LEU A 872 -16.75 23.84 8.37
N ASP A 873 -17.56 24.87 8.14
CA ASP A 873 -17.57 26.06 8.99
C ASP A 873 -18.21 25.77 10.37
N GLU A 874 -18.06 26.68 11.33
CA GLU A 874 -18.60 26.47 12.68
C GLU A 874 -20.12 26.29 12.69
N SER A 875 -20.84 27.01 11.81
CA SER A 875 -22.30 26.96 11.72
C SER A 875 -22.81 25.60 11.20
N GLU A 876 -22.16 25.05 10.18
CA GLU A 876 -22.43 23.72 9.63
C GLU A 876 -22.07 22.63 10.62
N SER A 877 -20.94 22.81 11.31
CA SER A 877 -20.55 21.91 12.38
C SER A 877 -21.62 21.89 13.48
N GLY A 878 -22.20 23.03 13.85
CA GLY A 878 -23.23 23.13 14.88
C GLY A 878 -24.53 22.43 14.51
N ILE A 879 -25.01 22.59 13.27
CA ILE A 879 -26.25 21.96 12.78
C ILE A 879 -26.11 20.42 12.73
N LEU A 880 -24.93 19.92 12.37
CA LEU A 880 -24.69 18.48 12.23
C LEU A 880 -24.20 17.81 13.53
N LYS A 881 -23.60 18.57 14.47
CA LYS A 881 -23.15 18.09 15.79
C LYS A 881 -24.36 17.75 16.68
N GLY A 882 -24.89 16.54 16.54
CA GLY A 882 -25.89 15.99 17.47
C GLY A 882 -27.09 15.32 16.83
N ALA A 883 -27.23 15.38 15.50
CA ALA A 883 -28.28 14.66 14.81
C ALA A 883 -28.03 13.15 14.95
N THR A 884 -28.90 12.46 15.68
CA THR A 884 -28.87 10.99 15.82
C THR A 884 -30.20 10.42 15.36
N LEU A 885 -30.15 9.32 14.63
CA LEU A 885 -31.32 8.56 14.21
C LEU A 885 -31.51 7.42 15.21
N SER A 886 -32.72 7.23 15.71
CA SER A 886 -33.04 6.05 16.52
C SER A 886 -33.78 5.01 15.70
N ASP A 887 -33.35 3.76 15.82
CA ASP A 887 -34.08 2.60 15.32
C ASP A 887 -35.32 2.35 16.21
N PRO A 888 -36.53 2.35 15.65
CA PRO A 888 -37.75 2.09 16.42
C PRO A 888 -37.85 0.66 16.98
N GLU A 889 -37.17 -0.34 16.40
CA GLU A 889 -37.25 -1.74 16.86
C GLU A 889 -36.22 -2.05 17.94
N SER A 890 -34.95 -1.69 17.70
CA SER A 890 -33.85 -1.99 18.63
C SER A 890 -33.58 -0.88 19.67
N GLY A 891 -34.09 0.33 19.44
CA GLY A 891 -33.73 1.52 20.20
C GLY A 891 -32.31 2.03 19.94
N GLN A 892 -31.58 1.44 19.00
CA GLN A 892 -30.20 1.81 18.68
C GLN A 892 -30.15 3.23 18.11
N ARG A 893 -29.28 4.07 18.68
CA ARG A 893 -28.98 5.41 18.14
C ARG A 893 -27.79 5.36 17.19
N VAL A 894 -27.97 5.83 15.97
CA VAL A 894 -26.94 5.98 14.95
C VAL A 894 -26.71 7.46 14.70
N PRO A 895 -25.51 8.01 14.91
CA PRO A 895 -25.23 9.40 14.59
C PRO A 895 -25.33 9.64 13.08
N GLN A 896 -26.03 10.71 12.72
CA GLN A 896 -26.00 11.28 11.39
C GLN A 896 -24.67 12.02 11.25
N ILE A 897 -23.93 11.70 10.19
CA ILE A 897 -22.52 12.04 10.10
C ILE A 897 -22.32 13.53 9.79
N PRO A 898 -21.28 14.15 10.38
CA PRO A 898 -20.20 13.46 11.09
C PRO A 898 -20.36 13.30 12.61
N PRO A 899 -19.89 12.17 13.18
CA PRO A 899 -19.92 11.96 14.62
C PRO A 899 -19.04 12.98 15.35
N VAL A 900 -19.38 13.21 16.62
CA VAL A 900 -18.55 13.97 17.56
C VAL A 900 -17.24 13.20 17.78
N GLY A 901 -16.13 13.92 17.90
CA GLY A 901 -14.83 13.31 18.19
C GLY A 901 -14.83 12.58 19.55
N PRO A 902 -13.82 11.74 19.81
CA PRO A 902 -13.72 10.93 21.02
C PRO A 902 -13.67 11.75 22.34
N ASP A 903 -13.46 13.06 22.28
CA ASP A 903 -13.38 13.92 23.47
C ASP A 903 -14.75 14.25 24.12
N LEU A 904 -15.85 13.70 23.59
CA LEU A 904 -17.23 13.96 24.03
C LEU A 904 -18.13 12.70 24.06
N MET A 905 -17.54 11.49 24.00
CA MET A 905 -18.17 10.24 24.48
C MET A 905 -17.52 9.85 25.81
#